data_AF-A0A945TP99-F1
#
_entry.id   AF-A0A945TP99-F1
#
_cell.length_a   1.000
_cell.length_b   1.000
_cell.length_c   1.000
_cell.angle_alpha   90.00
_cell.angle_beta   90.00
_cell.angle_gamma   90.00
#
_symmetry.space_group_name_H-M   'P 1'
#
loop_
_entity.id
_entity.type
_entity.pdbx_description
1 polymer ?
#
loop_
_entity_poly.entity_id
_entity_poly.type
_entity_poly.pdbx_seq_one_letter_code
_entity_poly.pdbx_strand_id
1 'polypeptide(L)'
;MLKASKSAAQDVFGILLCACLVLLLVLPHPCPAQEAAPSEESIPETRITALKQELEQGARGKSAVKVRVAFKSVARQASALLVASPEAPNRYAVLALLFRCQKVLLGMEVTEKNRNALFATCNSLSKAPDEYAEIRLEADLLLSQRDLAEAEATVTQRVKALEAVIEKYRNTSAERRCLTIALQLASRLQASDLEIKIEKRLGKGRFAGDHEMIASKPLANLNTVFSGTYESADKASVKFPSDLLGHQYLVMFWSTDPKASAGHEAFLASIKQQQEKFPGRFDIYSFNLDEMPDAGKSILSQSGVKATALHLPGGRRHSAYKAYARRGPAAILVNAQGHSALNPAQVPDLGMWLDDERYVAQLRSLYIGDFLVESGEQASQLTSELQAIQSCFTRPPLRYRLTPKAELDGYRRAETLCNAAIKKHSQAPDLWRVRNRRIIALIGMSNLAREPKYLAQAVEEAKGMLATELPPGADVVARFCIAKDALWGEGAIPEVLLKDFIDAKGAGQASAKTLAAAAVLAIEANAEPLYQDYRKRLLSLSDKDHPELWPVLSLIRDRHHNHRMFWGNPGRWGYSETQRYKGRYVVSGVATPEKTNRVLVATFKDLDGRDVRIPQDFGGKMGGIVFVEPPEDASDRAVCVKHVKNFADQFSRQGVPVIVAFLSEDTDTVKSMIEECGGSFRAAMVPGGLENPLVRRLGILSSDRIPNPFLLHGDGAIAWWISGLSYTVDRSPMEGSASAAIGINIEKLRTDRAFQPLEQGDFKRAVLSLSEQLPPKVGEDYWTADRFQGRALAQMGLKDWAAALTDIDAAMTSRQSVSRNKKAMSLGQAEMHFAKATILKKLGRDKEAEQERTTAEEQFTWLESQPSGDEGNVEKPPSYARYGVPVGVFDDLLKRIRLALPGEGKKGKKAE
;
A
#
# COMPACT_ATOMS: atom_id res chain seq x y z
N MET A 1 8.41 25.20 -51.85
CA MET A 1 8.95 23.83 -51.74
C MET A 1 9.25 23.36 -50.30
N LEU A 2 9.40 24.23 -49.30
CA LEU A 2 9.60 23.84 -47.88
C LEU A 2 8.31 23.48 -47.09
N LYS A 3 7.11 23.65 -47.67
CA LYS A 3 5.82 23.20 -47.07
C LYS A 3 5.46 21.76 -47.45
N ALA A 4 5.88 21.30 -48.62
CA ALA A 4 5.62 19.95 -49.11
C ALA A 4 6.50 18.88 -48.42
N SER A 5 7.68 19.25 -47.90
CA SER A 5 8.55 18.29 -47.18
C SER A 5 8.14 18.06 -45.73
N LYS A 6 7.38 18.98 -45.10
CA LYS A 6 6.82 18.79 -43.74
C LYS A 6 5.60 17.87 -43.73
N SER A 7 4.70 18.00 -44.71
CA SER A 7 3.53 17.12 -44.87
C SER A 7 3.97 15.68 -45.21
N ALA A 8 4.95 15.51 -46.11
CA ALA A 8 5.50 14.19 -46.41
C ALA A 8 6.20 13.52 -45.21
N ALA A 9 6.86 14.29 -44.34
CA ALA A 9 7.48 13.77 -43.11
C ALA A 9 6.45 13.38 -42.04
N GLN A 10 5.32 14.09 -41.96
CA GLN A 10 4.19 13.75 -41.07
C GLN A 10 3.39 12.54 -41.58
N ASP A 11 3.20 12.42 -42.90
CA ASP A 11 2.58 11.24 -43.53
C ASP A 11 3.43 9.98 -43.36
N VAL A 12 4.75 10.09 -43.51
CA VAL A 12 5.68 8.98 -43.24
C VAL A 12 5.61 8.56 -41.76
N PHE A 13 5.44 9.51 -40.83
CA PHE A 13 5.29 9.21 -39.41
C PHE A 13 3.97 8.50 -39.08
N GLY A 14 2.86 8.93 -39.69
CA GLY A 14 1.53 8.30 -39.54
C GLY A 14 1.48 6.88 -40.15
N ILE A 15 2.11 6.70 -41.32
CA ILE A 15 2.23 5.39 -41.99
C ILE A 15 3.19 4.47 -41.21
N LEU A 16 4.31 4.98 -40.66
CA LEU A 16 5.19 4.20 -39.78
C LEU A 16 4.49 3.78 -38.50
N LEU A 17 3.70 4.66 -37.88
CA LEU A 17 2.95 4.32 -36.66
C LEU A 17 1.90 3.25 -36.92
N CYS A 18 1.16 3.34 -38.03
CA CYS A 18 0.18 2.32 -38.45
C CYS A 18 0.85 0.97 -38.77
N ALA A 19 1.94 0.98 -39.55
CA ALA A 19 2.69 -0.25 -39.86
C ALA A 19 3.30 -0.87 -38.59
N CYS A 20 3.80 -0.05 -37.66
CA CYS A 20 4.33 -0.51 -36.39
C CYS A 20 3.24 -0.99 -35.42
N LEU A 21 2.04 -0.39 -35.41
CA LEU A 21 0.91 -0.87 -34.61
C LEU A 21 0.47 -2.25 -35.10
N VAL A 22 0.36 -2.41 -36.43
CA VAL A 22 0.06 -3.70 -37.03
C VAL A 22 1.14 -4.73 -36.66
N LEU A 23 2.43 -4.39 -36.73
CA LEU A 23 3.54 -5.27 -36.29
C LEU A 23 3.47 -5.64 -34.79
N LEU A 24 3.08 -4.70 -33.92
CA LEU A 24 2.90 -4.93 -32.48
C LEU A 24 1.68 -5.80 -32.16
N LEU A 25 0.74 -5.96 -33.10
CA LEU A 25 -0.53 -6.66 -32.93
C LEU A 25 -0.60 -8.03 -33.63
N VAL A 26 0.50 -8.56 -34.19
CA VAL A 26 0.51 -9.79 -35.04
C VAL A 26 0.72 -11.10 -34.25
N LEU A 27 0.80 -11.09 -32.92
CA LEU A 27 0.90 -12.34 -32.15
C LEU A 27 -0.46 -13.09 -32.06
N PRO A 28 -0.50 -14.42 -32.25
CA PRO A 28 -1.71 -15.21 -32.06
C PRO A 28 -2.00 -15.43 -30.57
N HIS A 29 -3.27 -15.28 -30.17
CA HIS A 29 -3.72 -15.57 -28.81
C HIS A 29 -4.85 -16.62 -28.80
N PRO A 30 -4.85 -17.52 -27.79
CA PRO A 30 -6.00 -18.37 -27.51
C PRO A 30 -7.14 -17.52 -26.92
N CYS A 31 -8.36 -17.83 -27.36
CA CYS A 31 -9.58 -17.28 -26.79
C CYS A 31 -9.93 -18.11 -25.55
N PRO A 32 -10.10 -17.53 -24.35
CA PRO A 32 -10.65 -18.29 -23.24
C PRO A 32 -12.07 -18.73 -23.66
N ALA A 33 -12.30 -20.04 -23.64
CA ALA A 33 -13.64 -20.59 -23.72
C ALA A 33 -14.24 -20.47 -22.32
N GLN A 34 -15.23 -19.61 -22.14
CA GLN A 34 -15.99 -19.56 -20.90
C GLN A 34 -17.26 -20.37 -21.08
N GLU A 35 -17.41 -21.41 -20.27
CA GLU A 35 -18.56 -22.30 -20.27
C GLU A 35 -19.73 -21.58 -19.57
N ALA A 36 -20.56 -20.90 -20.35
CA ALA A 36 -21.84 -20.36 -19.89
C ALA A 36 -22.94 -21.39 -20.17
N ALA A 37 -23.84 -21.60 -19.20
CA ALA A 37 -25.02 -22.43 -19.41
C ALA A 37 -25.83 -21.90 -20.62
N PRO A 38 -26.24 -22.77 -21.56
CA PRO A 38 -26.85 -22.31 -22.80
C PRO A 38 -28.24 -21.72 -22.55
N SER A 39 -28.41 -20.44 -22.83
CA SER A 39 -29.72 -19.84 -23.10
C SER A 39 -30.10 -20.10 -24.57
N GLU A 40 -31.39 -20.29 -24.86
CA GLU A 40 -31.91 -20.58 -26.21
C GLU A 40 -31.58 -19.51 -27.28
N GLU A 41 -31.11 -18.32 -26.87
CA GLU A 41 -30.72 -17.19 -27.74
C GLU A 41 -29.20 -17.09 -28.04
N SER A 42 -28.37 -18.03 -27.58
CA SER A 42 -26.92 -18.00 -27.80
C SER A 42 -26.49 -18.69 -29.11
N ILE A 43 -25.42 -18.21 -29.75
CA ILE A 43 -24.82 -18.90 -30.91
C ILE A 43 -24.26 -20.24 -30.41
N PRO A 44 -24.57 -21.40 -31.03
CA PRO A 44 -24.08 -22.68 -30.55
C PRO A 44 -22.54 -22.74 -30.49
N GLU A 45 -21.99 -23.12 -29.33
CA GLU A 45 -20.54 -23.14 -29.10
C GLU A 45 -19.80 -24.09 -30.06
N THR A 46 -20.47 -25.17 -30.48
CA THR A 46 -19.99 -26.10 -31.51
C THR A 46 -19.70 -25.41 -32.84
N ARG A 47 -20.50 -24.41 -33.24
CA ARG A 47 -20.27 -23.63 -34.46
C ARG A 47 -19.07 -22.69 -34.31
N ILE A 48 -18.91 -22.07 -33.14
CA ILE A 48 -17.76 -21.19 -32.85
C ILE A 48 -16.46 -22.01 -32.82
N THR A 49 -16.50 -23.19 -32.23
CA THR A 49 -15.37 -24.13 -32.18
C THR A 49 -15.00 -24.63 -33.57
N ALA A 50 -15.97 -24.95 -34.42
CA ALA A 50 -15.72 -25.33 -35.81
C ALA A 50 -15.01 -24.22 -36.60
N LEU A 51 -15.45 -22.96 -36.45
CA LEU A 51 -14.77 -21.81 -37.08
C LEU A 51 -13.33 -21.63 -36.56
N LYS A 52 -13.10 -21.80 -35.24
CA LYS A 52 -11.76 -21.76 -34.65
C LYS A 52 -10.85 -22.84 -35.26
N GLN A 53 -11.34 -24.07 -35.37
CA GLN A 53 -10.58 -25.19 -35.95
C GLN A 53 -10.28 -24.97 -37.44
N GLU A 54 -11.26 -24.52 -38.24
CA GLU A 54 -11.03 -24.20 -39.66
C GLU A 54 -9.99 -23.09 -39.82
N LEU A 55 -10.01 -22.08 -38.94
CA LEU A 55 -9.03 -21.00 -38.92
C LEU A 55 -7.61 -21.50 -38.62
N GLU A 56 -7.44 -22.35 -37.60
CA GLU A 56 -6.15 -22.93 -37.22
C GLU A 56 -5.57 -23.85 -38.29
N GLN A 57 -6.42 -24.69 -38.90
CA GLN A 57 -6.02 -25.54 -40.02
C GLN A 57 -5.66 -24.70 -41.25
N GLY A 58 -6.45 -23.68 -41.55
CA GLY A 58 -6.19 -22.72 -42.62
C GLY A 58 -4.86 -21.99 -42.49
N ALA A 59 -4.46 -21.65 -41.25
CA ALA A 59 -3.18 -21.01 -40.95
C ALA A 59 -1.96 -21.89 -41.25
N ARG A 60 -2.13 -23.23 -41.29
CA ARG A 60 -1.07 -24.21 -41.62
C ARG A 60 -0.98 -24.51 -43.12
N GLY A 61 -1.67 -23.75 -43.97
CA GLY A 61 -1.70 -23.97 -45.42
C GLY A 61 -0.31 -23.93 -46.07
N LYS A 62 -0.01 -24.90 -46.95
CA LYS A 62 1.28 -25.03 -47.65
C LYS A 62 1.59 -23.92 -48.68
N SER A 63 0.66 -23.00 -48.93
CA SER A 63 0.87 -21.85 -49.83
C SER A 63 0.00 -20.66 -49.42
N ALA A 64 0.46 -19.44 -49.73
CA ALA A 64 -0.26 -18.20 -49.43
C ALA A 64 -1.69 -18.18 -50.03
N VAL A 65 -1.90 -18.79 -51.20
CA VAL A 65 -3.23 -18.89 -51.81
C VAL A 65 -4.17 -19.73 -50.96
N LYS A 66 -3.71 -20.88 -50.44
CA LYS A 66 -4.52 -21.76 -49.58
C LYS A 66 -4.87 -21.09 -48.25
N VAL A 67 -3.92 -20.39 -47.64
CA VAL A 67 -4.15 -19.60 -46.42
C VAL A 67 -5.22 -18.52 -46.70
N ARG A 68 -5.10 -17.77 -47.80
CA ARG A 68 -6.06 -16.72 -48.18
C ARG A 68 -7.48 -17.27 -48.36
N VAL A 69 -7.63 -18.39 -49.06
CA VAL A 69 -8.95 -19.02 -49.32
C VAL A 69 -9.59 -19.47 -48.02
N ALA A 70 -8.84 -20.14 -47.13
CA ALA A 70 -9.34 -20.59 -45.83
C ALA A 70 -9.82 -19.40 -44.97
N PHE A 71 -9.02 -18.33 -44.89
CA PHE A 71 -9.38 -17.14 -44.11
C PHE A 71 -10.61 -16.40 -44.71
N LYS A 72 -10.77 -16.37 -46.04
CA LYS A 72 -12.00 -15.85 -46.69
C LYS A 72 -13.22 -16.72 -46.40
N SER A 73 -13.06 -18.05 -46.37
CA SER A 73 -14.12 -18.99 -46.02
C SER A 73 -14.63 -18.72 -44.60
N VAL A 74 -13.73 -18.74 -43.62
CA VAL A 74 -14.07 -18.49 -42.20
C VAL A 74 -14.70 -17.12 -42.02
N ALA A 75 -14.15 -16.06 -42.64
CA ALA A 75 -14.72 -14.73 -42.57
C ALA A 75 -16.18 -14.68 -43.09
N ARG A 76 -16.47 -15.34 -44.21
CA ARG A 76 -17.83 -15.40 -44.76
C ARG A 76 -18.79 -16.14 -43.83
N GLN A 77 -18.36 -17.26 -43.26
CA GLN A 77 -19.18 -18.04 -42.33
C GLN A 77 -19.44 -17.27 -41.03
N ALA A 78 -18.41 -16.60 -40.47
CA ALA A 78 -18.55 -15.75 -39.29
C ALA A 78 -19.53 -14.59 -39.53
N SER A 79 -19.43 -13.90 -40.67
CA SER A 79 -20.39 -12.86 -41.04
C SER A 79 -21.82 -13.39 -41.16
N ALA A 80 -22.02 -14.58 -41.74
CA ALA A 80 -23.34 -15.19 -41.84
C ALA A 80 -23.96 -15.49 -40.47
N LEU A 81 -23.15 -15.96 -39.50
CA LEU A 81 -23.61 -16.19 -38.13
C LEU A 81 -24.00 -14.88 -37.42
N LEU A 82 -23.22 -13.81 -37.61
CA LEU A 82 -23.51 -12.51 -37.01
C LEU A 82 -24.81 -11.89 -37.56
N VAL A 83 -25.11 -12.11 -38.84
CA VAL A 83 -26.39 -11.68 -39.45
C VAL A 83 -27.56 -12.51 -38.92
N ALA A 84 -27.37 -13.82 -38.74
CA ALA A 84 -28.41 -14.72 -38.24
C ALA A 84 -28.71 -14.52 -36.74
N SER A 85 -27.75 -14.02 -35.98
CA SER A 85 -27.84 -13.89 -34.52
C SER A 85 -27.29 -12.53 -34.04
N PRO A 86 -27.93 -11.40 -34.42
CA PRO A 86 -27.39 -10.07 -34.20
C PRO A 86 -27.34 -9.67 -32.72
N GLU A 87 -28.27 -10.16 -31.89
CA GLU A 87 -28.37 -9.81 -30.46
C GLU A 87 -27.81 -10.89 -29.51
N ALA A 88 -27.21 -11.96 -30.06
CA ALA A 88 -26.68 -13.04 -29.23
C ALA A 88 -25.56 -12.53 -28.29
N PRO A 89 -25.60 -12.84 -26.98
CA PRO A 89 -24.60 -12.36 -26.02
C PRO A 89 -23.16 -12.74 -26.41
N ASN A 90 -22.97 -13.94 -26.97
CA ASN A 90 -21.68 -14.46 -27.39
C ASN A 90 -21.27 -14.09 -28.83
N ARG A 91 -22.01 -13.19 -29.52
CA ARG A 91 -21.67 -12.71 -30.88
C ARG A 91 -20.26 -12.09 -30.95
N TYR A 92 -19.77 -11.52 -29.85
CA TYR A 92 -18.44 -10.92 -29.79
C TYR A 92 -17.31 -11.93 -29.96
N ALA A 93 -17.53 -13.20 -29.57
CA ALA A 93 -16.60 -14.28 -29.88
C ALA A 93 -16.48 -14.53 -31.39
N VAL A 94 -17.59 -14.42 -32.13
CA VAL A 94 -17.60 -14.54 -33.59
C VAL A 94 -17.00 -13.30 -34.26
N LEU A 95 -17.28 -12.09 -33.74
CA LEU A 95 -16.63 -10.85 -34.20
C LEU A 95 -15.11 -10.90 -34.01
N ALA A 96 -14.61 -11.48 -32.91
CA ALA A 96 -13.18 -11.64 -32.67
C ALA A 96 -12.52 -12.54 -33.73
N LEU A 97 -13.18 -13.63 -34.13
CA LEU A 97 -12.72 -14.50 -35.23
C LEU A 97 -12.72 -13.76 -36.57
N LEU A 98 -13.82 -13.06 -36.88
CA LEU A 98 -13.93 -12.27 -38.11
C LEU A 98 -12.83 -11.20 -38.19
N PHE A 99 -12.59 -10.50 -37.09
CA PHE A 99 -11.53 -9.48 -36.99
C PHE A 99 -10.15 -10.08 -37.23
N ARG A 100 -9.84 -11.23 -36.62
CA ARG A 100 -8.58 -11.96 -36.87
C ARG A 100 -8.44 -12.37 -38.33
N CYS A 101 -9.53 -12.83 -38.96
CA CYS A 101 -9.50 -13.17 -40.37
C CYS A 101 -9.19 -11.94 -41.24
N GLN A 102 -9.89 -10.83 -41.00
CA GLN A 102 -9.73 -9.58 -41.74
C GLN A 102 -8.34 -8.98 -41.59
N LYS A 103 -7.69 -9.08 -40.40
CA LYS A 103 -6.29 -8.66 -40.20
C LYS A 103 -5.33 -9.41 -41.13
N VAL A 104 -5.44 -10.74 -41.19
CA VAL A 104 -4.59 -11.56 -42.07
C VAL A 104 -4.89 -11.25 -43.53
N LEU A 105 -6.15 -11.16 -43.92
CA LEU A 105 -6.53 -10.84 -45.30
C LEU A 105 -6.02 -9.46 -45.75
N LEU A 106 -6.08 -8.45 -44.86
CA LEU A 106 -5.53 -7.12 -45.14
C LEU A 106 -4.00 -7.17 -45.28
N GLY A 107 -3.31 -7.93 -44.42
CA GLY A 107 -1.85 -8.13 -44.53
C GLY A 107 -1.42 -8.85 -45.81
N MET A 108 -2.32 -9.65 -46.42
CA MET A 108 -2.07 -10.33 -47.69
C MET A 108 -2.47 -9.51 -48.92
N GLU A 109 -3.44 -8.60 -48.78
CA GLU A 109 -4.01 -7.82 -49.87
C GLU A 109 -4.57 -6.50 -49.32
N VAL A 110 -3.79 -5.42 -49.45
CA VAL A 110 -4.16 -4.09 -48.95
C VAL A 110 -5.14 -3.44 -49.94
N THR A 111 -6.43 -3.67 -49.75
CA THR A 111 -7.51 -3.03 -50.53
C THR A 111 -8.38 -2.15 -49.64
N GLU A 112 -8.98 -1.10 -50.23
CA GLU A 112 -9.93 -0.23 -49.54
C GLU A 112 -11.13 -1.03 -49.00
N LYS A 113 -11.61 -2.02 -49.77
CA LYS A 113 -12.67 -2.94 -49.34
C LYS A 113 -12.28 -3.71 -48.06
N ASN A 114 -11.08 -4.28 -48.01
CA ASN A 114 -10.60 -5.00 -46.83
C ASN A 114 -10.41 -4.07 -45.63
N ARG A 115 -9.93 -2.84 -45.86
CA ARG A 115 -9.76 -1.81 -44.83
C ARG A 115 -11.10 -1.40 -44.23
N ASN A 116 -12.10 -1.10 -45.07
CA ASN A 116 -13.44 -0.71 -44.63
C ASN A 116 -14.15 -1.84 -43.88
N ALA A 117 -13.99 -3.09 -44.36
CA ALA A 117 -14.52 -4.27 -43.67
C ALA A 117 -13.88 -4.44 -42.27
N LEU A 118 -12.57 -4.25 -42.15
CA LEU A 118 -11.85 -4.32 -40.87
C LEU A 118 -12.35 -3.24 -39.89
N PHE A 119 -12.45 -1.98 -40.33
CA PHE A 119 -12.91 -0.89 -39.46
C PHE A 119 -14.38 -1.01 -39.06
N ALA A 120 -15.24 -1.55 -39.94
CA ALA A 120 -16.63 -1.86 -39.58
C ALA A 120 -16.71 -2.91 -38.45
N THR A 121 -15.86 -3.95 -38.51
CA THR A 121 -15.74 -4.93 -37.42
C THR A 121 -15.17 -4.29 -36.16
N CYS A 122 -14.16 -3.41 -36.27
CA CYS A 122 -13.61 -2.68 -35.12
C CYS A 122 -14.69 -1.85 -34.41
N ASN A 123 -15.53 -1.12 -35.15
CA ASN A 123 -16.65 -0.34 -34.60
C ASN A 123 -17.70 -1.21 -33.89
N SER A 124 -17.82 -2.48 -34.29
CA SER A 124 -18.71 -3.43 -33.63
C SER A 124 -18.05 -3.98 -32.36
N LEU A 125 -16.75 -4.30 -32.42
CA LEU A 125 -15.96 -4.78 -31.30
C LEU A 125 -15.79 -3.72 -30.21
N SER A 126 -15.69 -2.43 -30.53
CA SER A 126 -15.55 -1.33 -29.55
C SER A 126 -16.68 -1.26 -28.52
N LYS A 127 -17.82 -1.91 -28.84
CA LYS A 127 -19.02 -2.06 -27.99
C LYS A 127 -19.07 -3.38 -27.22
N ALA A 128 -18.03 -4.21 -27.28
CA ALA A 128 -17.98 -5.48 -26.55
C ALA A 128 -17.87 -5.24 -25.03
N PRO A 129 -18.40 -6.14 -24.18
CA PRO A 129 -18.21 -6.06 -22.73
C PRO A 129 -16.76 -6.39 -22.33
N ASP A 130 -16.42 -6.17 -21.06
CA ASP A 130 -15.05 -6.30 -20.54
C ASP A 130 -14.48 -7.73 -20.60
N GLU A 131 -15.36 -8.75 -20.69
CA GLU A 131 -15.00 -10.13 -21.01
C GLU A 131 -14.19 -10.25 -22.32
N TYR A 132 -14.43 -9.33 -23.26
CA TYR A 132 -13.72 -9.25 -24.55
C TYR A 132 -12.73 -8.06 -24.59
N ALA A 133 -12.30 -7.54 -23.43
CA ALA A 133 -11.44 -6.35 -23.38
C ALA A 133 -10.15 -6.49 -24.21
N GLU A 134 -9.53 -7.68 -24.25
CA GLU A 134 -8.28 -7.90 -25.00
C GLU A 134 -8.45 -7.63 -26.51
N ILE A 135 -9.52 -8.16 -27.11
CA ILE A 135 -9.76 -7.95 -28.54
C ILE A 135 -10.36 -6.57 -28.82
N ARG A 136 -11.15 -6.04 -27.88
CA ARG A 136 -11.70 -4.68 -27.94
C ARG A 136 -10.57 -3.64 -27.94
N LEU A 137 -9.51 -3.87 -27.16
CA LEU A 137 -8.34 -2.97 -27.08
C LEU A 137 -7.69 -2.80 -28.44
N GLU A 138 -7.47 -3.90 -29.16
CA GLU A 138 -6.89 -3.83 -30.50
C GLU A 138 -7.78 -3.04 -31.46
N ALA A 139 -9.10 -3.27 -31.42
CA ALA A 139 -10.06 -2.55 -32.25
C ALA A 139 -10.07 -1.04 -31.93
N ASP A 140 -10.11 -0.66 -30.64
CA ASP A 140 -10.10 0.73 -30.20
C ASP A 140 -8.80 1.45 -30.59
N LEU A 141 -7.65 0.79 -30.45
CA LEU A 141 -6.36 1.36 -30.85
C LEU A 141 -6.29 1.60 -32.36
N LEU A 142 -6.82 0.68 -33.18
CA LEU A 142 -6.90 0.86 -34.64
C LEU A 142 -7.85 2.00 -35.03
N LEU A 143 -9.02 2.08 -34.41
CA LEU A 143 -9.97 3.19 -34.64
C LEU A 143 -9.38 4.53 -34.24
N SER A 144 -8.77 4.60 -33.05
CA SER A 144 -8.12 5.81 -32.54
C SER A 144 -7.01 6.27 -33.50
N GLN A 145 -6.18 5.37 -34.02
CA GLN A 145 -5.14 5.74 -34.99
C GLN A 145 -5.71 6.22 -36.32
N ARG A 146 -6.78 5.59 -36.83
CA ARG A 146 -7.48 6.07 -38.03
C ARG A 146 -7.97 7.49 -37.84
N ASP A 147 -8.74 7.74 -36.78
CA ASP A 147 -9.38 9.02 -36.53
C ASP A 147 -8.34 10.13 -36.28
N LEU A 148 -7.26 9.82 -35.55
CA LEU A 148 -6.16 10.77 -35.32
C LEU A 148 -5.34 11.05 -36.58
N ALA A 149 -5.24 10.10 -37.50
CA ALA A 149 -4.58 10.30 -38.79
C ALA A 149 -5.45 11.17 -39.72
N GLU A 150 -6.74 10.88 -39.82
CA GLU A 150 -7.70 11.66 -40.63
C GLU A 150 -7.81 13.11 -40.13
N ALA A 151 -7.72 13.34 -38.82
CA ALA A 151 -7.76 14.67 -38.22
C ALA A 151 -6.41 15.41 -38.20
N GLU A 152 -5.34 14.87 -38.79
CA GLU A 152 -3.97 15.41 -38.73
C GLU A 152 -3.54 15.77 -37.28
N ALA A 153 -3.90 14.91 -36.32
CA ALA A 153 -3.83 15.24 -34.90
C ALA A 153 -2.39 15.55 -34.42
N THR A 154 -2.28 16.63 -33.66
CA THR A 154 -1.05 17.06 -32.95
C THR A 154 -0.59 16.03 -31.91
N VAL A 155 0.67 16.11 -31.50
CA VAL A 155 1.22 15.25 -30.42
C VAL A 155 0.35 15.33 -29.16
N THR A 156 -0.06 16.53 -28.75
CA THR A 156 -0.93 16.73 -27.57
C THR A 156 -2.28 16.02 -27.72
N GLN A 157 -2.91 16.08 -28.90
CA GLN A 157 -4.16 15.37 -29.16
C GLN A 157 -3.97 13.85 -29.14
N ARG A 158 -2.86 13.35 -29.69
CA ARG A 158 -2.50 11.91 -29.67
C ARG A 158 -2.25 11.41 -28.25
N VAL A 159 -1.56 12.19 -27.42
CA VAL A 159 -1.34 11.89 -25.99
C VAL A 159 -2.67 11.81 -25.25
N LYS A 160 -3.56 12.80 -25.41
CA LYS A 160 -4.89 12.79 -24.78
C LYS A 160 -5.74 11.59 -25.19
N ALA A 161 -5.72 11.22 -26.48
CA ALA A 161 -6.43 10.05 -26.96
C ALA A 161 -5.88 8.76 -26.35
N LEU A 162 -4.55 8.65 -26.20
CA LEU A 162 -3.91 7.50 -25.55
C LEU A 162 -4.25 7.42 -24.06
N GLU A 163 -4.28 8.55 -23.34
CA GLU A 163 -4.73 8.62 -21.94
C GLU A 163 -6.19 8.14 -21.80
N ALA A 164 -7.07 8.51 -22.73
CA ALA A 164 -8.47 8.05 -22.72
C ALA A 164 -8.58 6.53 -22.93
N VAL A 165 -7.75 5.94 -23.81
CA VAL A 165 -7.69 4.48 -23.98
C VAL A 165 -7.18 3.80 -22.71
N ILE A 166 -6.12 4.32 -22.08
CA ILE A 166 -5.59 3.78 -20.82
C ILE A 166 -6.67 3.76 -19.73
N GLU A 167 -7.44 4.83 -19.58
CA GLU A 167 -8.53 4.85 -18.60
C GLU A 167 -9.70 3.93 -18.97
N LYS A 168 -10.06 3.81 -20.26
CA LYS A 168 -11.10 2.86 -20.71
C LYS A 168 -10.77 1.41 -20.35
N TYR A 169 -9.49 1.03 -20.37
CA TYR A 169 -9.04 -0.34 -20.07
C TYR A 169 -8.61 -0.56 -18.63
N ARG A 170 -8.76 0.45 -17.77
CA ARG A 170 -8.49 0.33 -16.34
C ARG A 170 -9.32 -0.78 -15.70
N ASN A 171 -8.69 -1.61 -14.86
CA ASN A 171 -9.33 -2.71 -14.15
C ASN A 171 -10.00 -3.73 -15.09
N THR A 172 -9.46 -3.89 -16.30
CA THR A 172 -9.84 -4.97 -17.23
C THR A 172 -8.69 -5.96 -17.39
N SER A 173 -8.96 -7.12 -17.99
CA SER A 173 -7.93 -8.11 -18.34
C SER A 173 -6.88 -7.52 -19.28
N ALA A 174 -7.27 -6.59 -20.16
CA ALA A 174 -6.42 -5.98 -21.17
C ALA A 174 -5.55 -4.82 -20.67
N GLU A 175 -5.70 -4.38 -19.42
CA GLU A 175 -5.00 -3.20 -18.89
C GLU A 175 -3.47 -3.32 -19.01
N ARG A 176 -2.90 -4.46 -18.63
CA ARG A 176 -1.45 -4.69 -18.71
C ARG A 176 -0.94 -4.48 -20.13
N ARG A 177 -1.61 -5.10 -21.09
CA ARG A 177 -1.29 -5.00 -22.51
C ARG A 177 -1.48 -3.58 -23.04
N CYS A 178 -2.57 -2.93 -22.65
CA CYS A 178 -2.84 -1.53 -22.99
C CYS A 178 -1.69 -0.63 -22.52
N LEU A 179 -1.26 -0.76 -21.26
CA LEU A 179 -0.17 0.03 -20.70
C LEU A 179 1.16 -0.26 -21.40
N THR A 180 1.49 -1.52 -21.73
CA THR A 180 2.71 -1.85 -22.48
C THR A 180 2.72 -1.23 -23.88
N ILE A 181 1.62 -1.32 -24.63
CA ILE A 181 1.51 -0.70 -25.96
C ILE A 181 1.57 0.83 -25.83
N ALA A 182 0.87 1.39 -24.84
CA ALA A 182 0.84 2.82 -24.61
C ALA A 182 2.20 3.38 -24.23
N LEU A 183 3.01 2.64 -23.45
CA LEU A 183 4.37 3.05 -23.12
C LEU A 183 5.23 3.19 -24.39
N GLN A 184 5.17 2.20 -25.27
CA GLN A 184 5.91 2.24 -26.54
C GLN A 184 5.44 3.40 -27.45
N LEU A 185 4.14 3.69 -27.46
CA LEU A 185 3.59 4.82 -28.21
C LEU A 185 3.99 6.16 -27.60
N ALA A 186 3.97 6.28 -26.27
CA ALA A 186 4.39 7.49 -25.56
C ALA A 186 5.87 7.81 -25.82
N SER A 187 6.77 6.82 -25.76
CA SER A 187 8.19 7.01 -26.11
C SER A 187 8.39 7.46 -27.56
N ARG A 188 7.60 6.94 -28.50
CA ARG A 188 7.64 7.40 -29.91
C ARG A 188 7.12 8.83 -30.09
N LEU A 189 6.16 9.24 -29.28
CA LEU A 189 5.65 10.61 -29.24
C LEU A 189 6.54 11.56 -28.43
N GLN A 190 7.59 11.06 -27.78
CA GLN A 190 8.44 11.79 -26.83
C GLN A 190 7.62 12.41 -25.68
N ALA A 191 6.60 11.68 -25.23
CA ALA A 191 5.68 12.13 -24.19
C ALA A 191 6.14 11.66 -22.80
N SER A 192 7.27 12.20 -22.32
CA SER A 192 7.92 11.74 -21.08
C SER A 192 7.01 11.75 -19.85
N ASP A 193 6.12 12.73 -19.72
CA ASP A 193 5.16 12.77 -18.60
C ASP A 193 4.20 11.57 -18.62
N LEU A 194 3.77 11.14 -19.81
CA LEU A 194 2.91 9.98 -19.97
C LEU A 194 3.69 8.68 -19.72
N GLU A 195 4.94 8.60 -20.18
CA GLU A 195 5.83 7.45 -19.90
C GLU A 195 5.96 7.23 -18.38
N ILE A 196 6.27 8.29 -17.62
CA ILE A 196 6.39 8.24 -16.16
C ILE A 196 5.08 7.78 -15.51
N LYS A 197 3.92 8.30 -15.95
CA LYS A 197 2.61 7.88 -15.43
C LYS A 197 2.35 6.38 -15.67
N ILE A 198 2.67 5.89 -16.88
CA ILE A 198 2.46 4.49 -17.25
C ILE A 198 3.41 3.58 -16.46
N GLU A 199 4.69 3.92 -16.37
CA GLU A 199 5.68 3.16 -15.60
C GLU A 199 5.32 3.10 -14.11
N LYS A 200 4.83 4.20 -13.52
CA LYS A 200 4.35 4.24 -12.13
C LYS A 200 3.16 3.30 -11.91
N ARG A 201 2.25 3.20 -12.90
CA ARG A 201 1.09 2.31 -12.83
C ARG A 201 1.47 0.83 -13.00
N LEU A 202 2.42 0.53 -13.89
CA LEU A 202 2.95 -0.82 -14.07
C LEU A 202 3.85 -1.27 -12.92
N GLY A 203 4.55 -0.35 -12.27
CA GLY A 203 5.45 -0.64 -11.14
C GLY A 203 4.76 -0.75 -9.78
N LYS A 204 3.44 -0.53 -9.70
CA LYS A 204 2.65 -0.54 -8.46
C LYS A 204 1.42 -1.43 -8.62
N GLY A 205 0.74 -1.69 -7.51
CA GLY A 205 -0.53 -2.42 -7.56
C GLY A 205 -0.37 -3.89 -7.96
N ARG A 206 -1.39 -4.43 -8.63
CA ARG A 206 -1.43 -5.83 -9.09
C ARG A 206 -0.33 -6.23 -10.09
N PHE A 207 0.38 -5.29 -10.70
CA PHE A 207 1.48 -5.57 -11.64
C PHE A 207 2.86 -5.62 -11.01
N ALA A 208 2.99 -5.33 -9.71
CA ALA A 208 4.29 -5.25 -9.04
C ALA A 208 5.06 -6.59 -8.99
N GLY A 209 4.39 -7.71 -9.25
CA GLY A 209 4.98 -9.06 -9.38
C GLY A 209 5.21 -9.52 -10.83
N ASP A 210 4.88 -8.71 -11.84
CA ASP A 210 5.04 -9.10 -13.25
C ASP A 210 6.52 -9.28 -13.59
N HIS A 211 6.92 -10.50 -13.94
CA HIS A 211 8.32 -10.84 -14.18
C HIS A 211 8.95 -10.06 -15.34
N GLU A 212 8.19 -9.73 -16.39
CA GLU A 212 8.73 -8.97 -17.53
C GLU A 212 8.96 -7.51 -17.12
N MET A 213 8.04 -6.93 -16.37
CA MET A 213 8.16 -5.57 -15.84
C MET A 213 9.31 -5.45 -14.85
N ILE A 214 9.49 -6.44 -13.97
CA ILE A 214 10.62 -6.44 -13.04
C ILE A 214 11.94 -6.60 -13.83
N ALA A 215 11.97 -7.51 -14.82
CA ALA A 215 13.15 -7.78 -15.64
C ALA A 215 13.64 -6.56 -16.45
N SER A 216 12.76 -5.62 -16.80
CA SER A 216 13.11 -4.42 -17.57
C SER A 216 13.77 -3.32 -16.73
N LYS A 217 13.62 -3.35 -15.39
CA LYS A 217 14.18 -2.35 -14.47
C LYS A 217 15.54 -2.79 -13.88
N PRO A 218 16.42 -1.87 -13.45
CA PRO A 218 17.55 -2.21 -12.61
C PRO A 218 17.10 -2.85 -11.28
N LEU A 219 17.79 -3.90 -10.82
CA LEU A 219 17.42 -4.58 -9.56
C LEU A 219 17.76 -3.78 -8.31
N ALA A 220 18.73 -2.88 -8.38
CA ALA A 220 19.21 -2.16 -7.20
C ALA A 220 18.10 -1.27 -6.62
N ASN A 221 17.76 -1.51 -5.35
CA ASN A 221 16.73 -0.77 -4.62
C ASN A 221 15.33 -0.87 -5.25
N LEU A 222 15.04 -1.96 -5.97
CA LEU A 222 13.73 -2.19 -6.54
C LEU A 222 12.79 -2.81 -5.49
N ASN A 223 11.67 -2.15 -5.22
CA ASN A 223 10.57 -2.72 -4.45
C ASN A 223 9.65 -3.52 -5.39
N THR A 224 9.35 -4.76 -5.05
CA THR A 224 8.55 -5.66 -5.89
C THR A 224 7.80 -6.68 -5.03
N VAL A 225 6.83 -7.37 -5.62
CA VAL A 225 6.17 -8.54 -5.03
C VAL A 225 6.85 -9.79 -5.58
N PHE A 226 7.27 -10.70 -4.70
CA PHE A 226 7.75 -12.00 -5.16
C PHE A 226 6.55 -12.89 -5.50
N SER A 227 6.38 -13.23 -6.79
CA SER A 227 5.24 -14.00 -7.27
C SER A 227 5.61 -15.18 -8.16
N GLY A 228 4.64 -16.09 -8.34
CA GLY A 228 4.74 -17.24 -9.24
C GLY A 228 4.12 -18.49 -8.63
N THR A 229 3.87 -19.50 -9.46
CA THR A 229 3.43 -20.83 -9.01
C THR A 229 4.48 -21.84 -9.42
N TYR A 230 4.97 -22.61 -8.46
CA TYR A 230 6.09 -23.54 -8.66
C TYR A 230 5.76 -24.91 -8.07
N GLU A 231 6.36 -25.95 -8.64
CA GLU A 231 6.24 -27.33 -8.14
C GLU A 231 7.42 -27.63 -7.21
N SER A 232 7.14 -28.14 -6.02
CA SER A 232 8.15 -28.66 -5.11
C SER A 232 8.74 -29.99 -5.58
N ALA A 233 9.91 -30.37 -5.04
CA ALA A 233 10.47 -31.70 -5.24
C ALA A 233 9.51 -32.84 -4.84
N ASP A 234 8.58 -32.57 -3.91
CA ASP A 234 7.56 -33.51 -3.43
C ASP A 234 6.22 -33.38 -4.20
N LYS A 235 6.24 -32.77 -5.39
CA LYS A 235 5.08 -32.59 -6.28
C LYS A 235 3.93 -31.72 -5.75
N ALA A 236 4.10 -31.08 -4.60
CA ALA A 236 3.18 -30.05 -4.13
C ALA A 236 3.33 -28.74 -4.94
N SER A 237 2.22 -28.06 -5.22
CA SER A 237 2.21 -26.71 -5.80
C SER A 237 2.41 -25.67 -4.69
N VAL A 238 3.27 -24.69 -4.92
CA VAL A 238 3.53 -23.56 -4.02
C VAL A 238 3.33 -22.26 -4.79
N LYS A 239 2.44 -21.41 -4.31
CA LYS A 239 2.07 -20.16 -4.95
C LYS A 239 2.48 -18.95 -4.11
N PHE A 240 3.22 -18.04 -4.74
CA PHE A 240 3.72 -16.82 -4.14
C PHE A 240 2.96 -15.59 -4.66
N PRO A 241 2.69 -14.59 -3.80
CA PRO A 241 2.88 -14.62 -2.35
C PRO A 241 1.72 -15.31 -1.60
N SER A 242 0.64 -15.69 -2.29
CA SER A 242 -0.66 -16.07 -1.70
C SER A 242 -0.58 -17.09 -0.56
N ASP A 243 0.21 -18.15 -0.74
CA ASP A 243 0.28 -19.24 0.23
C ASP A 243 1.07 -18.84 1.46
N LEU A 244 1.89 -17.78 1.37
CA LEU A 244 2.87 -17.40 2.37
C LEU A 244 2.58 -16.08 3.08
N LEU A 245 1.49 -15.40 2.72
CA LEU A 245 1.04 -14.19 3.43
C LEU A 245 0.93 -14.42 4.93
N GLY A 246 1.48 -13.50 5.73
CA GLY A 246 1.61 -13.60 7.18
C GLY A 246 2.90 -14.27 7.65
N HIS A 247 3.84 -14.56 6.75
CA HIS A 247 5.11 -15.20 7.08
C HIS A 247 6.25 -14.62 6.25
N GLN A 248 7.43 -14.51 6.86
CA GLN A 248 8.63 -14.06 6.15
C GLN A 248 9.39 -15.28 5.61
N TYR A 249 10.01 -15.14 4.46
CA TYR A 249 10.74 -16.24 3.84
C TYR A 249 11.92 -15.77 3.00
N LEU A 250 12.92 -16.63 2.88
CA LEU A 250 14.03 -16.49 1.95
C LEU A 250 13.77 -17.28 0.69
N VAL A 251 13.98 -16.66 -0.46
CA VAL A 251 14.04 -17.33 -1.75
C VAL A 251 15.48 -17.37 -2.23
N MET A 252 15.99 -18.57 -2.50
CA MET A 252 17.36 -18.81 -2.93
C MET A 252 17.44 -19.24 -4.39
N PHE A 253 18.42 -18.72 -5.12
CA PHE A 253 18.77 -19.15 -6.47
C PHE A 253 20.25 -19.54 -6.50
N TRP A 254 20.56 -20.78 -6.88
CA TRP A 254 21.93 -21.29 -6.87
C TRP A 254 22.12 -22.39 -7.92
N SER A 255 23.37 -22.69 -8.23
CA SER A 255 23.78 -23.65 -9.25
C SER A 255 25.08 -24.33 -8.81
N THR A 256 25.19 -25.61 -9.12
CA THR A 256 26.41 -26.41 -8.91
C THR A 256 27.45 -26.18 -10.00
N ASP A 257 27.05 -25.64 -11.15
CA ASP A 257 27.96 -25.32 -12.24
C ASP A 257 28.92 -24.18 -11.81
N PRO A 258 30.23 -24.46 -11.65
CA PRO A 258 31.20 -23.48 -11.19
C PRO A 258 31.41 -22.33 -12.19
N LYS A 259 31.09 -22.53 -13.48
CA LYS A 259 31.11 -21.45 -14.49
C LYS A 259 29.91 -20.52 -14.35
N ALA A 260 28.84 -21.01 -13.76
CA ALA A 260 27.56 -20.31 -13.69
C ALA A 260 27.35 -19.64 -12.31
N SER A 261 27.87 -20.23 -11.23
CA SER A 261 27.70 -19.77 -9.85
C SER A 261 28.86 -20.26 -8.97
N ALA A 262 29.99 -19.54 -8.96
CA ALA A 262 31.13 -19.89 -8.11
C ALA A 262 30.75 -19.84 -6.61
N GLY A 263 31.19 -20.82 -5.83
CA GLY A 263 31.08 -20.81 -4.36
C GLY A 263 29.72 -21.19 -3.77
N HIS A 264 28.92 -22.02 -4.44
CA HIS A 264 27.61 -22.44 -3.93
C HIS A 264 27.68 -23.11 -2.54
N GLU A 265 28.73 -23.90 -2.24
CA GLU A 265 28.92 -24.51 -0.92
C GLU A 265 29.08 -23.46 0.19
N ALA A 266 29.94 -22.45 -0.02
CA ALA A 266 30.14 -21.35 0.93
C ALA A 266 28.85 -20.52 1.09
N PHE A 267 28.10 -20.33 0.01
CA PHE A 267 26.79 -19.68 0.06
C PHE A 267 25.78 -20.47 0.91
N LEU A 268 25.63 -21.78 0.69
CA LEU A 268 24.73 -22.62 1.49
C LEU A 268 25.16 -22.65 2.97
N ALA A 269 26.46 -22.70 3.25
CA ALA A 269 26.98 -22.62 4.62
C ALA A 269 26.62 -21.29 5.30
N SER A 270 26.71 -20.16 4.58
CA SER A 270 26.28 -18.85 5.07
C SER A 270 24.78 -18.81 5.37
N ILE A 271 23.94 -19.40 4.50
CA ILE A 271 22.50 -19.48 4.75
C ILE A 271 22.17 -20.35 5.96
N LYS A 272 22.84 -21.49 6.12
CA LYS A 272 22.71 -22.34 7.31
C LYS A 272 23.03 -21.56 8.58
N GLN A 273 24.12 -20.79 8.59
CA GLN A 273 24.49 -19.95 9.73
C GLN A 273 23.38 -18.92 10.06
N GLN A 274 22.76 -18.30 9.05
CA GLN A 274 21.64 -17.39 9.25
C GLN A 274 20.40 -18.11 9.82
N GLN A 275 20.09 -19.31 9.32
CA GLN A 275 18.98 -20.14 9.81
C GLN A 275 19.19 -20.58 11.27
N GLU A 276 20.42 -20.89 11.67
CA GLU A 276 20.78 -21.23 13.06
C GLU A 276 20.73 -20.01 13.98
N LYS A 277 21.11 -18.83 13.47
CA LYS A 277 21.07 -17.57 14.23
C LYS A 277 19.65 -17.07 14.50
N PHE A 278 18.70 -17.36 13.62
CA PHE A 278 17.31 -16.89 13.69
C PHE A 278 16.31 -18.05 13.58
N PRO A 279 16.32 -18.99 14.54
CA PRO A 279 15.54 -20.21 14.46
C PRO A 279 14.03 -19.90 14.41
N GLY A 280 13.33 -20.43 13.41
CA GLY A 280 11.88 -20.30 13.26
C GLY A 280 11.38 -18.91 12.85
N ARG A 281 12.28 -17.97 12.52
CA ARG A 281 11.92 -16.59 12.12
C ARG A 281 11.47 -16.46 10.67
N PHE A 282 11.88 -17.39 9.82
CA PHE A 282 11.58 -17.40 8.39
C PHE A 282 11.66 -18.82 7.81
N ASP A 283 10.94 -19.04 6.71
CA ASP A 283 11.03 -20.25 5.89
C ASP A 283 12.03 -20.07 4.74
N ILE A 284 12.53 -21.17 4.17
CA ILE A 284 13.46 -21.14 3.02
C ILE A 284 12.86 -21.89 1.84
N TYR A 285 12.82 -21.23 0.69
CA TYR A 285 12.44 -21.80 -0.61
C TYR A 285 13.62 -21.71 -1.56
N SER A 286 13.94 -22.82 -2.22
CA SER A 286 15.20 -22.98 -2.93
C SER A 286 14.99 -23.41 -4.36
N PHE A 287 15.56 -22.65 -5.31
CA PHE A 287 15.60 -22.97 -6.73
C PHE A 287 17.04 -23.33 -7.13
N ASN A 288 17.25 -24.61 -7.44
CA ASN A 288 18.44 -25.03 -8.17
C ASN A 288 18.25 -24.72 -9.67
N LEU A 289 19.25 -24.09 -10.29
CA LEU A 289 19.21 -23.62 -11.68
C LEU A 289 19.70 -24.66 -12.70
N ASP A 290 20.12 -25.85 -12.25
CA ASP A 290 20.69 -26.92 -13.07
C ASP A 290 19.64 -27.93 -13.55
N GLU A 291 18.36 -27.63 -13.30
CA GLU A 291 17.20 -28.45 -13.72
C GLU A 291 17.25 -29.89 -13.17
N MET A 292 17.76 -30.08 -11.96
CA MET A 292 17.88 -31.39 -11.31
C MET A 292 16.50 -32.05 -11.05
N PRO A 293 16.38 -33.40 -11.16
CA PRO A 293 15.12 -34.11 -10.95
C PRO A 293 14.52 -33.98 -9.54
N ASP A 294 15.35 -33.77 -8.52
CA ASP A 294 14.91 -33.57 -7.13
C ASP A 294 14.96 -32.08 -6.72
N ALA A 295 15.08 -31.17 -7.68
CA ALA A 295 15.25 -29.73 -7.48
C ALA A 295 16.44 -29.35 -6.55
N GLY A 296 17.45 -30.22 -6.40
CA GLY A 296 18.60 -29.99 -5.52
C GLY A 296 18.33 -30.33 -4.04
N LYS A 297 17.22 -31.02 -3.73
CA LYS A 297 16.84 -31.43 -2.37
C LYS A 297 17.94 -32.23 -1.68
N SER A 298 18.61 -33.14 -2.39
CA SER A 298 19.70 -33.96 -1.85
C SER A 298 20.90 -33.11 -1.38
N ILE A 299 21.26 -32.09 -2.15
CA ILE A 299 22.38 -31.18 -1.83
C ILE A 299 22.03 -30.29 -0.63
N LEU A 300 20.80 -29.77 -0.58
CA LEU A 300 20.33 -28.99 0.57
C LEU A 300 20.41 -29.81 1.87
N SER A 301 19.95 -31.06 1.82
CA SER A 301 20.05 -32.01 2.93
C SER A 301 21.51 -32.23 3.38
N GLN A 302 22.44 -32.47 2.45
CA GLN A 302 23.87 -32.64 2.74
C GLN A 302 24.50 -31.39 3.35
N SER A 303 24.10 -30.20 2.88
CA SER A 303 24.59 -28.92 3.44
C SER A 303 24.02 -28.62 4.83
N GLY A 304 22.93 -29.27 5.22
CA GLY A 304 22.21 -29.03 6.47
C GLY A 304 21.26 -27.82 6.44
N VAL A 305 21.00 -27.24 5.27
CA VAL A 305 20.01 -26.15 5.09
C VAL A 305 18.61 -26.76 5.04
N LYS A 306 17.74 -26.38 5.98
CA LYS A 306 16.32 -26.80 5.98
C LYS A 306 15.53 -25.89 5.04
N ALA A 307 15.22 -26.39 3.84
CA ALA A 307 14.52 -25.63 2.80
C ALA A 307 13.55 -26.50 2.00
N THR A 308 12.51 -25.86 1.46
CA THR A 308 11.63 -26.46 0.45
C THR A 308 12.29 -26.30 -0.92
N ALA A 309 12.69 -27.41 -1.54
CA ALA A 309 13.25 -27.42 -2.88
C ALA A 309 12.13 -27.27 -3.93
N LEU A 310 12.28 -26.33 -4.85
CA LEU A 310 11.32 -25.99 -5.89
C LEU A 310 11.96 -26.13 -7.28
N HIS A 311 11.20 -26.70 -8.21
CA HIS A 311 11.57 -26.77 -9.61
C HIS A 311 11.48 -25.39 -10.28
N LEU A 312 12.48 -25.07 -11.10
CA LEU A 312 12.49 -23.90 -11.97
C LEU A 312 12.80 -24.31 -13.42
N PRO A 313 11.81 -24.78 -14.19
CA PRO A 313 12.02 -25.25 -15.55
C PRO A 313 12.73 -24.21 -16.44
N GLY A 314 13.75 -24.64 -17.19
CA GLY A 314 14.57 -23.75 -18.00
C GLY A 314 15.61 -22.93 -17.21
N GLY A 315 15.71 -23.12 -15.89
CA GLY A 315 16.73 -22.55 -15.00
C GLY A 315 16.91 -21.04 -15.20
N ARG A 316 18.08 -20.65 -15.69
CA ARG A 316 18.43 -19.23 -15.94
C ARG A 316 17.60 -18.54 -17.02
N ARG A 317 16.95 -19.29 -17.90
CA ARG A 317 16.07 -18.73 -18.93
C ARG A 317 14.69 -18.40 -18.39
N HIS A 318 14.33 -18.97 -17.23
CA HIS A 318 13.04 -18.74 -16.59
C HIS A 318 12.84 -17.26 -16.24
N SER A 319 11.62 -16.76 -16.44
CA SER A 319 11.27 -15.34 -16.22
C SER A 319 11.52 -14.90 -14.78
N ALA A 320 11.19 -15.74 -13.80
CA ALA A 320 11.44 -15.46 -12.38
C ALA A 320 12.93 -15.26 -12.06
N TYR A 321 13.84 -16.06 -12.61
CA TYR A 321 15.28 -15.84 -12.40
C TYR A 321 15.74 -14.51 -13.00
N LYS A 322 15.24 -14.16 -14.20
CA LYS A 322 15.51 -12.87 -14.85
C LYS A 322 14.89 -11.68 -14.09
N ALA A 323 13.76 -11.90 -13.42
CA ALA A 323 13.10 -10.88 -12.61
C ALA A 323 13.86 -10.62 -11.31
N TYR A 324 14.17 -11.66 -10.53
CA TYR A 324 14.56 -11.44 -9.13
C TYR A 324 16.07 -11.58 -8.85
N ALA A 325 16.76 -12.49 -9.53
CA ALA A 325 18.16 -12.82 -9.20
C ALA A 325 19.14 -12.27 -10.24
N ARG A 326 18.97 -12.64 -11.52
CA ARG A 326 19.83 -12.37 -12.70
C ARG A 326 21.27 -12.88 -12.59
N ARG A 327 21.84 -12.85 -11.39
CA ARG A 327 23.18 -13.30 -11.00
C ARG A 327 23.04 -14.15 -9.75
N GLY A 328 23.94 -15.11 -9.57
CA GLY A 328 23.86 -16.07 -8.48
C GLY A 328 25.25 -16.51 -7.99
N PRO A 329 25.32 -17.09 -6.77
CA PRO A 329 24.17 -17.44 -5.95
C PRO A 329 23.52 -16.21 -5.29
N ALA A 330 22.21 -16.25 -5.08
CA ALA A 330 21.43 -15.14 -4.54
C ALA A 330 20.41 -15.61 -3.50
N ALA A 331 20.19 -14.79 -2.46
CA ALA A 331 19.16 -14.99 -1.45
C ALA A 331 18.34 -13.70 -1.31
N ILE A 332 17.03 -13.84 -1.37
CA ILE A 332 16.09 -12.72 -1.42
C ILE A 332 15.14 -12.86 -0.22
N LEU A 333 15.12 -11.85 0.65
CA LEU A 333 14.13 -11.78 1.72
C LEU A 333 12.81 -11.27 1.16
N VAL A 334 11.75 -11.98 1.47
CA VAL A 334 10.37 -11.58 1.24
C VAL A 334 9.68 -11.45 2.59
N ASN A 335 9.03 -10.31 2.82
CA ASN A 335 8.35 -10.04 4.08
C ASN A 335 6.94 -10.69 4.13
N ALA A 336 6.26 -10.52 5.27
CA ALA A 336 4.97 -11.15 5.53
C ALA A 336 3.85 -10.70 4.58
N GLN A 337 4.03 -9.60 3.85
CA GLN A 337 3.10 -9.08 2.86
C GLN A 337 3.42 -9.55 1.43
N GLY A 338 4.50 -10.33 1.24
CA GLY A 338 4.92 -10.82 -0.08
C GLY A 338 5.86 -9.88 -0.84
N HIS A 339 6.32 -8.79 -0.20
CA HIS A 339 7.19 -7.81 -0.84
C HIS A 339 8.67 -8.08 -0.59
N SER A 340 9.50 -7.73 -1.57
CA SER A 340 10.95 -7.79 -1.48
C SER A 340 11.62 -6.49 -1.89
N ALA A 341 12.72 -6.20 -1.19
CA ALA A 341 13.67 -5.17 -1.55
C ALA A 341 14.84 -5.82 -2.30
N LEU A 342 14.84 -5.76 -3.63
CA LEU A 342 15.90 -6.38 -4.41
C LEU A 342 17.21 -5.58 -4.27
N ASN A 343 18.29 -6.29 -3.95
CA ASN A 343 19.64 -5.74 -3.92
C ASN A 343 20.65 -6.80 -4.41
N PRO A 344 21.25 -6.62 -5.60
CA PRO A 344 21.93 -7.68 -6.34
C PRO A 344 23.28 -8.17 -5.76
N ALA A 345 23.72 -7.73 -4.57
CA ALA A 345 25.11 -7.90 -4.14
C ALA A 345 25.34 -8.57 -2.77
N GLN A 346 24.32 -8.87 -1.95
CA GLN A 346 24.56 -9.37 -0.59
C GLN A 346 23.52 -10.41 -0.16
N VAL A 347 23.98 -11.47 0.54
CA VAL A 347 23.10 -12.22 1.44
C VAL A 347 22.52 -11.20 2.43
N PRO A 348 21.20 -11.11 2.59
CA PRO A 348 20.60 -10.11 3.46
C PRO A 348 21.09 -10.30 4.90
N ASP A 349 21.47 -9.19 5.55
CA ASP A 349 21.74 -9.19 6.99
C ASP A 349 20.40 -9.30 7.73
N LEU A 350 19.97 -10.54 7.96
CA LEU A 350 18.65 -10.85 8.52
C LEU A 350 18.41 -10.20 9.88
N GLY A 351 19.47 -9.94 10.67
CA GLY A 351 19.32 -9.24 11.95
C GLY A 351 18.80 -7.82 11.81
N MET A 352 19.04 -7.19 10.66
CA MET A 352 18.54 -5.85 10.35
C MET A 352 17.24 -5.87 9.53
N TRP A 353 16.94 -6.96 8.82
CA TRP A 353 15.91 -6.97 7.77
C TRP A 353 14.66 -7.77 8.16
N LEU A 354 14.74 -8.71 9.10
CA LEU A 354 13.56 -9.43 9.57
C LEU A 354 12.64 -8.47 10.33
N ASP A 355 11.34 -8.49 10.01
CA ASP A 355 10.38 -7.78 10.87
C ASP A 355 10.25 -8.49 12.22
N ASP A 356 9.79 -7.73 13.21
CA ASP A 356 9.49 -8.22 14.56
C ASP A 356 8.41 -9.32 14.50
N GLU A 357 8.56 -10.35 15.34
CA GLU A 357 7.61 -11.46 15.43
C GLU A 357 6.20 -10.99 15.78
N ARG A 358 6.09 -9.96 16.63
CA ARG A 358 4.81 -9.34 16.97
C ARG A 358 4.10 -8.81 15.73
N TYR A 359 4.84 -8.14 14.84
CA TYR A 359 4.28 -7.57 13.62
C TYR A 359 3.82 -8.67 12.65
N VAL A 360 4.62 -9.72 12.49
CA VAL A 360 4.26 -10.89 11.68
C VAL A 360 3.01 -11.58 12.21
N ALA A 361 2.95 -11.82 13.53
CA ALA A 361 1.79 -12.42 14.17
C ALA A 361 0.52 -11.57 14.01
N GLN A 362 0.65 -10.25 14.09
CA GLN A 362 -0.45 -9.32 13.84
C GLN A 362 -0.97 -9.41 12.40
N LEU A 363 -0.07 -9.33 11.40
CA LEU A 363 -0.45 -9.48 9.99
C LEU A 363 -1.09 -10.83 9.71
N ARG A 364 -0.51 -11.93 10.23
CA ARG A 364 -1.04 -13.28 10.08
C ARG A 364 -2.47 -13.40 10.62
N SER A 365 -2.71 -12.94 11.84
CA SER A 365 -4.05 -12.95 12.45
C SER A 365 -5.07 -12.16 11.62
N LEU A 366 -4.66 -11.04 11.03
CA LEU A 366 -5.51 -10.24 10.15
C LEU A 366 -5.82 -10.96 8.83
N TYR A 367 -4.82 -11.52 8.15
CA TYR A 367 -5.01 -12.30 6.91
C TYR A 367 -5.86 -13.56 7.11
N ILE A 368 -5.87 -14.12 8.31
CA ILE A 368 -6.75 -15.23 8.70
C ILE A 368 -8.18 -14.75 8.91
N GLY A 369 -8.37 -13.51 9.38
CA GLY A 369 -9.68 -12.91 9.62
C GLY A 369 -10.21 -13.13 11.05
N ASP A 370 -9.33 -13.33 12.04
CA ASP A 370 -9.70 -13.58 13.46
C ASP A 370 -10.69 -12.52 14.00
N PHE A 371 -10.50 -11.26 13.62
CA PHE A 371 -11.35 -10.15 14.04
C PHE A 371 -12.81 -10.25 13.54
N LEU A 372 -13.09 -11.06 12.52
CA LEU A 372 -14.43 -11.20 11.95
C LEU A 372 -15.36 -12.03 12.84
N VAL A 373 -14.81 -12.91 13.67
CA VAL A 373 -15.57 -13.78 14.58
C VAL A 373 -15.58 -13.27 16.01
N GLU A 374 -14.86 -12.19 16.29
CA GLU A 374 -14.93 -11.49 17.56
C GLU A 374 -16.30 -10.81 17.70
N SER A 375 -17.03 -11.11 18.78
CA SER A 375 -18.37 -10.55 19.04
C SER A 375 -18.75 -10.60 20.52
N GLY A 376 -19.53 -9.61 20.96
CA GLY A 376 -20.29 -9.64 22.21
C GLY A 376 -21.50 -10.55 22.06
N GLU A 377 -21.67 -11.49 22.97
CA GLU A 377 -22.66 -12.56 22.84
C GLU A 377 -24.07 -12.05 23.18
N GLN A 378 -24.96 -12.08 22.20
CA GLN A 378 -26.39 -12.13 22.48
C GLN A 378 -26.75 -13.55 22.92
N ALA A 379 -27.57 -13.65 23.98
CA ALA A 379 -28.01 -14.93 24.53
C ALA A 379 -28.54 -15.88 23.44
N SER A 380 -28.06 -17.11 23.48
CA SER A 380 -28.37 -18.16 22.50
C SER A 380 -28.49 -19.52 23.19
N GLN A 381 -29.26 -20.44 22.59
CA GLN A 381 -29.23 -21.85 22.97
C GLN A 381 -27.86 -22.54 22.73
N LEU A 382 -26.99 -21.92 21.93
CA LEU A 382 -25.61 -22.34 21.65
C LEU A 382 -24.57 -21.65 22.54
N THR A 383 -24.96 -20.91 23.58
CA THR A 383 -24.03 -20.07 24.36
C THR A 383 -22.82 -20.86 24.89
N SER A 384 -23.04 -22.05 25.47
CA SER A 384 -21.94 -22.89 25.97
C SER A 384 -20.97 -23.33 24.87
N GLU A 385 -21.49 -23.79 23.74
CA GLU A 385 -20.70 -24.22 22.60
C GLU A 385 -19.95 -23.04 21.97
N LEU A 386 -20.61 -21.89 21.80
CA LEU A 386 -20.00 -20.68 21.26
C LEU A 386 -18.88 -20.16 22.17
N GLN A 387 -19.07 -20.16 23.49
CA GLN A 387 -18.04 -19.76 24.45
C GLN A 387 -16.83 -20.70 24.39
N ALA A 388 -17.06 -22.03 24.34
CA ALA A 388 -16.00 -23.02 24.21
C ALA A 388 -15.22 -22.84 22.89
N ILE A 389 -15.92 -22.66 21.76
CA ILE A 389 -15.28 -22.39 20.47
C ILE A 389 -14.53 -21.07 20.51
N GLN A 390 -15.11 -20.01 21.08
CA GLN A 390 -14.51 -18.68 21.15
C GLN A 390 -13.22 -18.68 21.98
N SER A 391 -13.13 -19.52 23.01
CA SER A 391 -11.91 -19.68 23.82
C SER A 391 -10.70 -20.20 23.02
N CYS A 392 -10.93 -20.83 21.86
CA CYS A 392 -9.86 -21.24 20.96
C CYS A 392 -9.23 -20.07 20.18
N PHE A 393 -9.90 -18.91 20.14
CA PHE A 393 -9.43 -17.69 19.46
C PHE A 393 -8.94 -16.68 20.50
N THR A 394 -7.68 -16.78 20.90
CA THR A 394 -7.04 -15.85 21.84
C THR A 394 -7.20 -14.41 21.35
N ARG A 395 -7.67 -13.51 22.21
CA ARG A 395 -7.90 -12.12 21.84
C ARG A 395 -6.61 -11.30 21.88
N PRO A 396 -6.44 -10.27 21.03
CA PRO A 396 -5.44 -9.24 21.27
C PRO A 396 -5.70 -8.59 22.64
N PRO A 397 -4.66 -8.18 23.39
CA PRO A 397 -3.27 -8.09 22.95
C PRO A 397 -2.47 -9.40 23.07
N LEU A 398 -2.97 -10.41 23.81
CA LEU A 398 -2.27 -11.68 24.08
C LEU A 398 -2.11 -12.58 22.86
N ARG A 399 -2.98 -12.45 21.85
CA ARG A 399 -2.95 -13.21 20.59
C ARG A 399 -1.55 -13.28 19.97
N TYR A 400 -0.75 -12.22 20.08
CA TYR A 400 0.53 -12.07 19.40
C TYR A 400 1.72 -12.64 20.19
N ARG A 401 1.48 -13.29 21.32
CA ARG A 401 2.46 -14.10 22.07
C ARG A 401 2.45 -15.57 21.68
N LEU A 402 1.41 -16.01 20.98
CA LEU A 402 1.25 -17.42 20.65
C LEU A 402 2.37 -17.86 19.69
N THR A 403 2.93 -19.03 19.97
CA THR A 403 3.78 -19.71 18.99
C THR A 403 2.91 -20.19 17.82
N PRO A 404 3.46 -20.30 16.59
CA PRO A 404 2.70 -20.82 15.44
C PRO A 404 2.04 -22.18 15.71
N LYS A 405 2.67 -23.04 16.52
CA LYS A 405 2.10 -24.32 16.95
C LYS A 405 0.89 -24.12 17.86
N ALA A 406 0.98 -23.26 18.87
CA ALA A 406 -0.14 -22.98 19.78
C ALA A 406 -1.34 -22.38 19.04
N GLU A 407 -1.09 -21.52 18.04
CA GLU A 407 -2.13 -20.99 17.15
C GLU A 407 -2.82 -22.11 16.35
N LEU A 408 -2.03 -22.96 15.70
CA LEU A 408 -2.55 -24.06 14.88
C LEU A 408 -3.37 -25.05 15.72
N ASP A 409 -2.89 -25.37 16.93
CA ASP A 409 -3.60 -26.24 17.85
C ASP A 409 -4.92 -25.61 18.33
N GLY A 410 -4.97 -24.28 18.50
CA GLY A 410 -6.20 -23.54 18.75
C GLY A 410 -7.22 -23.71 17.63
N TYR A 411 -6.82 -23.50 16.37
CA TYR A 411 -7.72 -23.66 15.23
C TYR A 411 -8.20 -25.11 15.04
N ARG A 412 -7.34 -26.11 15.25
CA ARG A 412 -7.74 -27.53 15.22
C ARG A 412 -8.81 -27.85 16.27
N ARG A 413 -8.65 -27.34 17.49
CA ARG A 413 -9.68 -27.48 18.54
C ARG A 413 -10.97 -26.77 18.15
N ALA A 414 -10.89 -25.55 17.61
CA ALA A 414 -12.06 -24.82 17.13
C ALA A 414 -12.82 -25.60 16.04
N GLU A 415 -12.11 -26.15 15.06
CA GLU A 415 -12.69 -26.96 13.97
C GLU A 415 -13.41 -28.21 14.52
N THR A 416 -12.79 -28.92 15.45
CA THR A 416 -13.39 -30.08 16.13
C THR A 416 -14.67 -29.70 16.88
N LEU A 417 -14.61 -28.64 17.69
CA LEU A 417 -15.77 -28.16 18.46
C LEU A 417 -16.90 -27.66 17.56
N CYS A 418 -16.58 -26.97 16.47
CA CYS A 418 -17.56 -26.51 15.49
C CYS A 418 -18.28 -27.69 14.83
N ASN A 419 -17.54 -28.72 14.39
CA ASN A 419 -18.15 -29.91 13.79
C ASN A 419 -19.10 -30.61 14.78
N ALA A 420 -18.70 -30.73 16.05
CA ALA A 420 -19.55 -31.31 17.09
C ALA A 420 -20.83 -30.48 17.31
N ALA A 421 -20.72 -29.16 17.37
CA ALA A 421 -21.86 -28.26 17.53
C ALA A 421 -22.81 -28.28 16.32
N ILE A 422 -22.29 -28.30 15.09
CA ILE A 422 -23.08 -28.41 13.85
C ILE A 422 -23.87 -29.71 13.81
N LYS A 423 -23.25 -30.82 14.22
CA LYS A 423 -23.93 -32.13 14.26
C LYS A 423 -25.03 -32.17 15.33
N LYS A 424 -24.77 -31.61 16.50
CA LYS A 424 -25.70 -31.61 17.65
C LYS A 424 -26.89 -30.67 17.44
N HIS A 425 -26.66 -29.52 16.80
CA HIS A 425 -27.62 -28.42 16.70
C HIS A 425 -27.93 -28.02 15.26
N SER A 426 -28.14 -29.01 14.38
CA SER A 426 -28.27 -28.81 12.93
C SER A 426 -29.41 -27.88 12.50
N GLN A 427 -30.43 -27.71 13.36
CA GLN A 427 -31.61 -26.87 13.12
C GLN A 427 -31.55 -25.52 13.87
N ALA A 428 -30.44 -25.18 14.54
CA ALA A 428 -30.35 -23.93 15.29
C ALA A 428 -30.33 -22.71 14.33
N PRO A 429 -31.20 -21.71 14.52
CA PRO A 429 -31.29 -20.55 13.62
C PRO A 429 -30.03 -19.67 13.63
N ASP A 430 -29.23 -19.76 14.69
CA ASP A 430 -27.99 -19.01 14.86
C ASP A 430 -26.73 -19.88 14.61
N LEU A 431 -26.89 -21.06 14.01
CA LEU A 431 -25.78 -21.96 13.67
C LEU A 431 -24.73 -21.32 12.75
N TRP A 432 -25.11 -20.30 11.98
CA TRP A 432 -24.18 -19.49 11.19
C TRP A 432 -23.03 -18.91 12.03
N ARG A 433 -23.23 -18.65 13.33
CA ARG A 433 -22.17 -18.16 14.25
C ARG A 433 -21.07 -19.20 14.46
N VAL A 434 -21.44 -20.48 14.51
CA VAL A 434 -20.51 -21.62 14.62
C VAL A 434 -19.81 -21.81 13.28
N ARG A 435 -20.57 -21.81 12.17
CA ARG A 435 -20.00 -21.98 10.83
C ARG A 435 -19.01 -20.88 10.45
N ASN A 436 -19.28 -19.62 10.82
CA ASN A 436 -18.32 -18.52 10.66
C ASN A 436 -16.99 -18.79 11.40
N ARG A 437 -17.05 -19.31 12.64
CA ARG A 437 -15.84 -19.69 13.40
C ARG A 437 -15.12 -20.89 12.77
N ARG A 438 -15.86 -21.86 12.23
CA ARG A 438 -15.29 -22.98 11.47
C ARG A 438 -14.52 -22.50 10.23
N ILE A 439 -15.11 -21.59 9.45
CA ILE A 439 -14.45 -20.99 8.26
C ILE A 439 -13.13 -20.32 8.66
N ILE A 440 -13.12 -19.45 9.68
CA ILE A 440 -11.89 -18.78 10.13
C ILE A 440 -10.86 -19.79 10.65
N ALA A 441 -11.28 -20.81 11.39
CA ALA A 441 -10.37 -21.87 11.85
C ALA A 441 -9.72 -22.63 10.68
N LEU A 442 -10.49 -22.96 9.65
CA LEU A 442 -9.99 -23.63 8.44
C LEU A 442 -9.03 -22.74 7.63
N ILE A 443 -9.31 -21.43 7.51
CA ILE A 443 -8.37 -20.47 6.92
C ILE A 443 -7.08 -20.40 7.74
N GLY A 444 -7.18 -20.36 9.07
CA GLY A 444 -6.03 -20.37 9.99
C GLY A 444 -5.18 -21.63 9.86
N MET A 445 -5.82 -22.80 9.75
CA MET A 445 -5.16 -24.07 9.51
C MET A 445 -4.47 -24.10 8.13
N SER A 446 -5.12 -23.59 7.08
CA SER A 446 -4.50 -23.48 5.76
C SER A 446 -3.25 -22.61 5.79
N ASN A 447 -3.33 -21.45 6.44
CA ASN A 447 -2.23 -20.51 6.55
C ASN A 447 -1.04 -21.07 7.36
N LEU A 448 -1.27 -21.69 8.53
CA LEU A 448 -0.20 -22.16 9.41
C LEU A 448 0.37 -23.52 9.01
N ALA A 449 -0.47 -24.45 8.51
CA ALA A 449 -0.02 -25.78 8.11
C ALA A 449 0.51 -25.83 6.67
N ARG A 450 0.27 -24.79 5.86
CA ARG A 450 0.60 -24.74 4.42
C ARG A 450 -0.07 -25.85 3.61
N GLU A 451 -1.30 -26.18 3.99
CA GLU A 451 -2.09 -27.23 3.37
C GLU A 451 -3.32 -26.63 2.66
N PRO A 452 -3.33 -26.57 1.31
CA PRO A 452 -4.41 -25.93 0.55
C PRO A 452 -5.79 -26.57 0.78
N LYS A 453 -5.84 -27.84 1.17
CA LYS A 453 -7.09 -28.58 1.43
C LYS A 453 -7.99 -27.90 2.47
N TYR A 454 -7.42 -27.23 3.47
CA TYR A 454 -8.22 -26.57 4.50
C TYR A 454 -8.91 -25.31 3.97
N LEU A 455 -8.28 -24.56 3.06
CA LEU A 455 -8.94 -23.44 2.39
C LEU A 455 -10.08 -23.94 1.48
N ALA A 456 -9.85 -25.04 0.75
CA ALA A 456 -10.91 -25.66 -0.07
C ALA A 456 -12.14 -26.06 0.78
N GLN A 457 -11.91 -26.65 1.97
CA GLN A 457 -12.98 -26.95 2.92
C GLN A 457 -13.68 -25.70 3.46
N ALA A 458 -12.94 -24.62 3.71
CA ALA A 458 -13.51 -23.33 4.12
C ALA A 458 -14.40 -22.74 3.03
N VAL A 459 -13.97 -22.84 1.77
CA VAL A 459 -14.73 -22.39 0.59
C VAL A 459 -16.01 -23.22 0.41
N GLU A 460 -15.95 -24.54 0.60
CA GLU A 460 -17.12 -25.40 0.55
C GLU A 460 -18.14 -25.01 1.63
N GLU A 461 -17.69 -24.83 2.88
CA GLU A 461 -18.53 -24.37 3.98
C GLU A 461 -19.14 -22.99 3.70
N ALA A 462 -18.34 -22.04 3.18
CA ALA A 462 -18.79 -20.71 2.83
C ALA A 462 -19.86 -20.71 1.71
N LYS A 463 -19.67 -21.52 0.66
CA LYS A 463 -20.66 -21.70 -0.41
C LYS A 463 -21.96 -22.28 0.14
N GLY A 464 -21.86 -23.30 0.99
CA GLY A 464 -23.02 -23.90 1.65
C GLY A 464 -23.80 -22.89 2.50
N MET A 465 -23.11 -22.01 3.24
CA MET A 465 -23.75 -20.93 3.99
C MET A 465 -24.47 -19.91 3.09
N LEU A 466 -23.80 -19.45 2.03
CA LEU A 466 -24.36 -18.44 1.12
C LEU A 466 -25.54 -18.95 0.28
N ALA A 467 -25.74 -20.26 0.20
CA ALA A 467 -26.91 -20.87 -0.41
C ALA A 467 -28.17 -20.85 0.48
N THR A 468 -28.06 -20.36 1.73
CA THR A 468 -29.16 -20.27 2.69
C THR A 468 -29.55 -18.83 2.98
N GLU A 469 -30.74 -18.61 3.54
CA GLU A 469 -31.14 -17.29 4.03
C GLU A 469 -30.35 -16.94 5.30
N LEU A 470 -29.59 -15.86 5.25
CA LEU A 470 -28.73 -15.40 6.34
C LEU A 470 -29.19 -14.05 6.88
N PRO A 471 -29.10 -13.82 8.22
CA PRO A 471 -29.31 -12.50 8.79
C PRO A 471 -28.34 -11.46 8.21
N PRO A 472 -28.73 -10.17 8.16
CA PRO A 472 -27.84 -9.12 7.68
C PRO A 472 -26.47 -9.13 8.36
N GLY A 473 -25.40 -9.31 7.58
CA GLY A 473 -24.02 -9.26 8.06
C GLY A 473 -23.47 -10.62 8.51
N ALA A 474 -24.30 -11.66 8.61
CA ALA A 474 -23.84 -13.03 8.85
C ALA A 474 -23.04 -13.58 7.65
N ASP A 475 -23.27 -13.03 6.45
CA ASP A 475 -22.62 -13.40 5.19
C ASP A 475 -21.16 -12.96 5.07
N VAL A 476 -20.69 -12.01 5.90
CA VAL A 476 -19.40 -11.34 5.71
C VAL A 476 -18.21 -12.31 5.76
N VAL A 477 -18.19 -13.27 6.69
CA VAL A 477 -17.10 -14.25 6.81
C VAL A 477 -17.05 -15.20 5.62
N ALA A 478 -18.22 -15.71 5.19
CA ALA A 478 -18.30 -16.57 4.01
C ALA A 478 -17.81 -15.83 2.76
N ARG A 479 -18.24 -14.58 2.56
CA ARG A 479 -17.80 -13.77 1.40
C ARG A 479 -16.32 -13.39 1.48
N PHE A 480 -15.79 -13.13 2.67
CA PHE A 480 -14.35 -12.92 2.86
C PHE A 480 -13.55 -14.15 2.43
N CYS A 481 -14.00 -15.36 2.80
CA CYS A 481 -13.39 -16.62 2.37
C CYS A 481 -13.41 -16.79 0.85
N ILE A 482 -14.55 -16.54 0.20
CA ILE A 482 -14.69 -16.65 -1.26
C ILE A 482 -13.81 -15.61 -1.97
N ALA A 483 -13.81 -14.36 -1.50
CA ALA A 483 -12.96 -13.32 -2.07
C ALA A 483 -11.48 -13.67 -1.94
N LYS A 484 -11.05 -14.20 -0.78
CA LYS A 484 -9.66 -14.62 -0.53
C LYS A 484 -9.19 -15.70 -1.50
N ASP A 485 -10.02 -16.70 -1.76
CA ASP A 485 -9.74 -17.75 -2.75
C ASP A 485 -9.66 -17.18 -4.18
N ALA A 486 -10.60 -16.29 -4.52
CA ALA A 486 -10.69 -15.69 -5.86
C ALA A 486 -9.58 -14.68 -6.19
N LEU A 487 -9.02 -13.96 -5.20
CA LEU A 487 -8.01 -12.90 -5.39
C LEU A 487 -6.81 -13.35 -6.22
N TRP A 488 -6.44 -14.62 -6.10
CA TRP A 488 -5.26 -15.18 -6.75
C TRP A 488 -5.61 -16.06 -7.95
N GLY A 489 -6.89 -16.19 -8.31
CA GLY A 489 -7.31 -16.93 -9.49
C GLY A 489 -6.67 -16.43 -10.78
N GLU A 490 -6.58 -17.28 -11.79
CA GLU A 490 -6.10 -16.86 -13.11
C GLU A 490 -7.03 -15.76 -13.67
N GLY A 491 -6.44 -14.63 -14.10
CA GLY A 491 -7.20 -13.49 -14.62
C GLY A 491 -7.93 -12.65 -13.56
N ALA A 492 -7.72 -12.91 -12.26
CA ALA A 492 -8.34 -12.13 -11.19
C ALA A 492 -7.97 -10.63 -11.27
N ILE A 493 -8.97 -9.78 -11.03
CA ILE A 493 -8.81 -8.32 -10.98
C ILE A 493 -9.24 -7.87 -9.58
N PRO A 494 -8.29 -7.67 -8.65
CA PRO A 494 -8.59 -7.30 -7.27
C PRO A 494 -9.50 -6.09 -7.16
N GLU A 495 -9.34 -5.10 -8.04
CA GLU A 495 -10.13 -3.88 -7.99
C GLU A 495 -11.62 -4.12 -8.25
N VAL A 496 -11.95 -5.06 -9.14
CA VAL A 496 -13.33 -5.46 -9.42
C VAL A 496 -13.86 -6.30 -8.26
N LEU A 497 -13.12 -7.34 -7.87
CA LEU A 497 -13.52 -8.26 -6.79
C LEU A 497 -13.79 -7.54 -5.46
N LEU A 498 -12.91 -6.60 -5.08
CA LEU A 498 -13.05 -5.86 -3.82
C LEU A 498 -14.17 -4.83 -3.87
N LYS A 499 -14.42 -4.23 -5.05
CA LYS A 499 -15.55 -3.33 -5.24
C LYS A 499 -16.86 -4.10 -5.13
N ASP A 500 -16.97 -5.25 -5.80
CA ASP A 500 -18.16 -6.12 -5.72
C ASP A 500 -18.39 -6.62 -4.29
N PHE A 501 -17.32 -6.95 -3.56
CA PHE A 501 -17.38 -7.34 -2.16
C PHE A 501 -17.98 -6.23 -1.27
N ILE A 502 -17.66 -4.96 -1.55
CA ILE A 502 -18.21 -3.80 -0.81
C ILE A 502 -19.62 -3.44 -1.29
N ASP A 503 -19.85 -3.41 -2.59
CA ASP A 503 -21.08 -2.93 -3.24
C ASP A 503 -22.19 -3.99 -3.24
N ALA A 504 -21.92 -5.19 -2.77
CA ALA A 504 -22.87 -6.28 -2.60
C ALA A 504 -24.18 -5.95 -1.84
N LYS A 505 -24.23 -4.86 -1.07
CA LYS A 505 -25.44 -4.35 -0.40
C LYS A 505 -25.92 -2.99 -0.95
N GLY A 506 -25.41 -2.59 -2.12
CA GLY A 506 -25.60 -1.27 -2.70
C GLY A 506 -24.45 -0.31 -2.36
N ALA A 507 -24.13 0.58 -3.31
CA ALA A 507 -23.05 1.55 -3.17
C ALA A 507 -23.20 2.39 -1.89
N GLY A 508 -22.19 2.33 -1.02
CA GLY A 508 -22.13 3.14 0.21
C GLY A 508 -22.75 2.54 1.47
N GLN A 509 -23.35 1.34 1.42
CA GLN A 509 -24.01 0.70 2.58
C GLN A 509 -23.16 -0.38 3.30
N ALA A 510 -21.88 -0.55 2.92
CA ALA A 510 -21.03 -1.57 3.53
C ALA A 510 -20.84 -1.32 5.04
N SER A 511 -21.05 -2.37 5.84
CA SER A 511 -20.82 -2.32 7.29
C SER A 511 -19.35 -2.05 7.62
N ALA A 512 -19.07 -1.52 8.82
CA ALA A 512 -17.69 -1.30 9.28
C ALA A 512 -16.86 -2.60 9.26
N LYS A 513 -17.46 -3.74 9.59
CA LYS A 513 -16.83 -5.07 9.51
C LYS A 513 -16.52 -5.49 8.07
N THR A 514 -17.43 -5.24 7.13
CA THR A 514 -17.21 -5.47 5.69
C THR A 514 -16.05 -4.61 5.18
N LEU A 515 -16.04 -3.33 5.54
CA LEU A 515 -14.98 -2.41 5.13
C LEU A 515 -13.61 -2.80 5.70
N ALA A 516 -13.56 -3.29 6.95
CA ALA A 516 -12.35 -3.82 7.56
C ALA A 516 -11.84 -5.08 6.85
N ALA A 517 -12.74 -6.01 6.50
CA ALA A 517 -12.41 -7.17 5.68
C ALA A 517 -11.84 -6.78 4.31
N ALA A 518 -12.48 -5.81 3.64
CA ALA A 518 -12.03 -5.30 2.34
C ALA A 518 -10.66 -4.63 2.42
N ALA A 519 -10.36 -3.90 3.51
CA ALA A 519 -9.05 -3.30 3.73
C ALA A 519 -7.95 -4.36 3.88
N VAL A 520 -8.21 -5.46 4.60
CA VAL A 520 -7.27 -6.57 4.72
C VAL A 520 -7.05 -7.26 3.37
N LEU A 521 -8.13 -7.59 2.64
CA LEU A 521 -8.02 -8.18 1.31
C LEU A 521 -7.29 -7.27 0.30
N ALA A 522 -7.45 -5.94 0.41
CA ALA A 522 -6.71 -4.98 -0.40
C ALA A 522 -5.21 -4.99 -0.10
N ILE A 523 -4.80 -5.23 1.15
CA ILE A 523 -3.39 -5.46 1.49
C ILE A 523 -2.90 -6.74 0.80
N GLU A 524 -3.62 -7.85 0.96
CA GLU A 524 -3.25 -9.14 0.36
C GLU A 524 -3.06 -9.01 -1.16
N ALA A 525 -3.99 -8.35 -1.84
CA ALA A 525 -3.97 -8.19 -3.28
C ALA A 525 -2.99 -7.12 -3.80
N ASN A 526 -2.18 -6.52 -2.93
CA ASN A 526 -1.33 -5.37 -3.23
C ASN A 526 -2.10 -4.19 -3.88
N ALA A 527 -3.37 -3.99 -3.51
CA ALA A 527 -4.27 -2.98 -4.07
C ALA A 527 -4.22 -1.66 -3.25
N GLU A 528 -3.04 -1.03 -3.20
CA GLU A 528 -2.77 0.17 -2.38
C GLU A 528 -3.84 1.28 -2.51
N PRO A 529 -4.31 1.69 -3.72
CA PRO A 529 -5.31 2.74 -3.83
C PRO A 529 -6.64 2.42 -3.13
N LEU A 530 -7.09 1.16 -3.22
CA LEU A 530 -8.31 0.71 -2.55
C LEU A 530 -8.11 0.62 -1.04
N TYR A 531 -6.97 0.09 -0.59
CA TYR A 531 -6.63 0.10 0.82
C TYR A 531 -6.64 1.52 1.41
N GLN A 532 -6.08 2.51 0.72
CA GLN A 532 -6.09 3.90 1.22
C GLN A 532 -7.50 4.49 1.29
N ASP A 533 -8.39 4.17 0.32
CA ASP A 533 -9.80 4.56 0.40
C ASP A 533 -10.50 3.92 1.62
N TYR A 534 -10.37 2.61 1.77
CA TYR A 534 -11.02 1.86 2.85
C TYR A 534 -10.48 2.27 4.21
N ARG A 535 -9.16 2.47 4.32
CA ARG A 535 -8.49 3.01 5.49
C ARG A 535 -9.05 4.38 5.86
N LYS A 536 -9.16 5.30 4.90
CA LYS A 536 -9.70 6.65 5.16
C LYS A 536 -11.12 6.58 5.74
N ARG A 537 -11.97 5.70 5.19
CA ARG A 537 -13.33 5.46 5.66
C ARG A 537 -13.35 4.82 7.05
N LEU A 538 -12.54 3.80 7.32
CA LEU A 538 -12.42 3.18 8.65
C LEU A 538 -11.93 4.16 9.72
N LEU A 539 -10.96 5.00 9.39
CA LEU A 539 -10.44 6.03 10.28
C LEU A 539 -11.41 7.21 10.51
N SER A 540 -12.54 7.25 9.81
CA SER A 540 -13.63 8.18 10.09
C SER A 540 -14.60 7.66 11.16
N LEU A 541 -14.56 6.36 11.46
CA LEU A 541 -15.39 5.75 12.49
C LEU A 541 -14.91 6.11 13.90
N SER A 542 -15.85 6.19 14.84
CA SER A 542 -15.57 6.21 16.27
C SER A 542 -14.98 4.86 16.69
N ASP A 543 -13.87 4.86 17.43
CA ASP A 543 -13.35 3.61 17.99
C ASP A 543 -14.16 3.09 19.18
N LYS A 544 -15.03 3.90 19.78
CA LYS A 544 -15.91 3.45 20.87
C LYS A 544 -17.05 2.57 20.35
N ASP A 545 -17.45 2.77 19.11
CA ASP A 545 -18.66 2.16 18.55
C ASP A 545 -18.38 0.79 17.94
N HIS A 546 -17.10 0.44 17.75
CA HIS A 546 -16.65 -0.77 17.04
C HIS A 546 -15.49 -1.49 17.77
N PRO A 547 -15.69 -1.99 19.00
CA PRO A 547 -14.64 -2.68 19.75
C PRO A 547 -14.11 -3.95 19.05
N GLU A 548 -14.95 -4.63 18.29
CA GLU A 548 -14.59 -5.79 17.47
C GLU A 548 -13.60 -5.46 16.35
N LEU A 549 -13.46 -4.18 15.98
CA LEU A 549 -12.54 -3.73 14.93
C LEU A 549 -11.23 -3.17 15.47
N TRP A 550 -11.03 -3.08 16.79
CA TRP A 550 -9.76 -2.62 17.38
C TRP A 550 -8.51 -3.34 16.83
N PRO A 551 -8.52 -4.66 16.57
CA PRO A 551 -7.36 -5.33 15.97
C PRO A 551 -6.96 -4.74 14.62
N VAL A 552 -7.94 -4.42 13.76
CA VAL A 552 -7.70 -3.81 12.43
C VAL A 552 -7.34 -2.33 12.59
N LEU A 553 -8.10 -1.59 13.41
CA LEU A 553 -7.89 -0.16 13.63
C LEU A 553 -6.50 0.12 14.20
N SER A 554 -5.97 -0.73 15.09
CA SER A 554 -4.62 -0.59 15.64
C SER A 554 -3.54 -0.66 14.56
N LEU A 555 -3.64 -1.62 13.62
CA LEU A 555 -2.70 -1.75 12.50
C LEU A 555 -2.75 -0.53 11.59
N ILE A 556 -3.95 -0.15 11.11
CA ILE A 556 -4.07 0.88 10.08
C ILE A 556 -3.81 2.30 10.63
N ARG A 557 -3.97 2.52 11.94
CA ARG A 557 -3.65 3.81 12.59
C ARG A 557 -2.16 3.99 12.79
N ASP A 558 -1.43 2.90 13.04
CA ASP A 558 0.01 2.98 13.19
C ASP A 558 0.64 3.52 11.90
N ARG A 559 1.23 4.72 12.02
CA ARG A 559 1.77 5.48 10.88
C ARG A 559 2.88 4.70 10.18
N HIS A 560 3.63 3.94 10.96
CA HIS A 560 4.78 3.23 10.48
C HIS A 560 4.38 1.93 9.78
N HIS A 561 3.42 1.16 10.31
CA HIS A 561 2.82 0.05 9.56
C HIS A 561 2.28 0.53 8.22
N ASN A 562 1.49 1.62 8.22
CA ASN A 562 0.92 2.17 7.00
C ASN A 562 1.99 2.60 5.99
N HIS A 563 3.10 3.17 6.45
CA HIS A 563 4.20 3.57 5.57
C HIS A 563 4.84 2.37 4.86
N ARG A 564 4.98 1.23 5.54
CA ARG A 564 5.65 0.03 5.02
C ARG A 564 4.71 -1.02 4.43
N MET A 565 3.40 -0.78 4.43
CA MET A 565 2.40 -1.82 4.13
C MET A 565 2.61 -2.53 2.79
N PHE A 566 3.04 -1.78 1.75
CA PHE A 566 3.23 -2.26 0.37
C PHE A 566 4.70 -2.25 -0.08
N TRP A 567 5.61 -2.41 0.88
CA TRP A 567 7.04 -2.23 0.69
C TRP A 567 7.81 -3.42 1.27
N GLY A 568 8.87 -3.83 0.58
CA GLY A 568 9.85 -4.77 1.12
C GLY A 568 10.64 -4.14 2.26
N ASN A 569 11.42 -4.96 2.96
CA ASN A 569 12.20 -4.46 4.10
C ASN A 569 13.46 -3.75 3.58
N PRO A 570 13.58 -2.43 3.77
CA PRO A 570 14.75 -1.70 3.32
C PRO A 570 15.97 -2.20 4.09
N GLY A 571 16.99 -2.67 3.39
CA GLY A 571 18.23 -3.04 4.03
C GLY A 571 19.00 -1.87 4.65
N ARG A 572 20.28 -2.12 4.98
CA ARG A 572 21.21 -1.24 5.73
C ARG A 572 21.37 0.21 5.23
N TRP A 573 20.89 0.55 4.02
CA TRP A 573 21.04 1.88 3.40
C TRP A 573 19.71 2.58 3.07
N GLY A 574 18.56 1.96 3.31
CA GLY A 574 17.29 2.45 2.74
C GLY A 574 17.30 2.43 1.21
N TYR A 575 16.16 2.67 0.56
CA TYR A 575 16.11 2.71 -0.90
C TYR A 575 16.68 4.03 -1.47
N SER A 576 16.79 5.08 -0.65
CA SER A 576 17.41 6.39 -0.98
C SER A 576 17.68 7.24 0.26
N GLU A 577 18.47 8.32 0.13
CA GLU A 577 18.67 9.33 1.20
C GLU A 577 17.34 9.96 1.65
N THR A 578 16.40 10.16 0.72
CA THR A 578 15.05 10.67 1.04
C THR A 578 14.30 9.72 1.97
N GLN A 579 14.36 8.41 1.73
CA GLN A 579 13.65 7.44 2.55
C GLN A 579 14.28 7.21 3.92
N ARG A 580 15.61 7.37 3.99
CA ARG A 580 16.37 7.39 5.24
C ARG A 580 15.79 8.37 6.26
N TYR A 581 15.36 9.56 5.82
CA TYR A 581 14.72 10.57 6.68
C TYR A 581 13.20 10.43 6.76
N LYS A 582 12.56 9.83 5.74
CA LYS A 582 11.11 9.58 5.71
C LYS A 582 10.63 8.74 6.90
N GLY A 583 11.43 7.79 7.40
CA GLY A 583 11.06 7.00 8.59
C GLY A 583 10.89 7.84 9.86
N ARG A 584 11.78 8.83 10.10
CA ARG A 584 11.65 9.76 11.25
C ARG A 584 10.45 10.69 11.09
N TYR A 585 10.21 11.14 9.86
CA TYR A 585 9.03 11.92 9.51
C TYR A 585 7.73 11.16 9.81
N VAL A 586 7.64 9.89 9.40
CA VAL A 586 6.49 9.02 9.64
C VAL A 586 6.24 8.83 11.13
N VAL A 587 7.30 8.58 11.91
CA VAL A 587 7.23 8.49 13.38
C VAL A 587 6.73 9.79 14.01
N SER A 588 7.24 10.93 13.55
CA SER A 588 6.85 12.24 14.08
C SER A 588 5.36 12.54 13.84
N GLY A 589 4.80 12.12 12.71
CA GLY A 589 3.38 12.32 12.40
C GLY A 589 2.96 13.79 12.22
N VAL A 590 3.87 14.76 12.24
CA VAL A 590 3.51 16.19 12.33
C VAL A 590 2.73 16.76 11.14
N ALA A 591 2.92 16.19 9.95
CA ALA A 591 2.16 16.57 8.75
C ALA A 591 0.78 15.90 8.67
N THR A 592 0.53 14.89 9.49
CA THR A 592 -0.73 14.14 9.59
C THR A 592 -1.09 13.93 11.07
N PRO A 593 -1.41 15.02 11.78
CA PRO A 593 -1.70 14.96 13.21
C PRO A 593 -2.89 14.03 13.49
N GLU A 594 -2.96 13.51 14.71
CA GLU A 594 -4.11 12.70 15.13
C GLU A 594 -5.41 13.51 15.04
N LYS A 595 -6.51 12.80 14.79
CA LYS A 595 -7.83 13.41 14.85
C LYS A 595 -8.19 13.67 16.31
N THR A 596 -8.68 14.86 16.61
CA THR A 596 -9.07 15.30 17.96
C THR A 596 -10.26 14.54 18.54
N ASN A 597 -10.95 13.72 17.74
CA ASN A 597 -12.08 12.90 18.21
C ASN A 597 -11.66 11.66 19.03
N ARG A 598 -10.37 11.29 19.03
CA ARG A 598 -9.87 10.21 19.89
C ARG A 598 -9.48 10.77 21.25
N VAL A 599 -10.28 10.48 22.26
CA VAL A 599 -10.06 10.97 23.62
C VAL A 599 -9.67 9.82 24.56
N LEU A 600 -8.59 10.04 25.30
CA LEU A 600 -8.16 9.19 26.39
C LEU A 600 -8.70 9.74 27.72
N VAL A 601 -9.72 9.07 28.24
CA VAL A 601 -10.25 9.31 29.59
C VAL A 601 -10.15 8.00 30.35
N ALA A 602 -9.50 8.03 31.51
CA ALA A 602 -9.31 6.86 32.35
C ALA A 602 -9.06 7.26 33.81
N THR A 603 -9.36 6.34 34.72
CA THR A 603 -8.93 6.43 36.13
C THR A 603 -8.12 5.19 36.44
N PHE A 604 -6.87 5.40 36.83
CA PHE A 604 -5.93 4.37 37.26
C PHE A 604 -5.64 4.50 38.75
N LYS A 605 -4.84 3.58 39.29
CA LYS A 605 -4.42 3.61 40.70
C LYS A 605 -2.92 3.87 40.79
N ASP A 606 -2.46 4.68 41.73
CA ASP A 606 -1.03 4.72 42.07
C ASP A 606 -0.66 3.52 42.96
N LEU A 607 0.63 3.44 43.35
CA LEU A 607 1.13 2.36 44.23
C LEU A 607 0.50 2.35 45.62
N ASP A 608 -0.12 3.46 46.04
CA ASP A 608 -0.81 3.60 47.33
C ASP A 608 -2.33 3.40 47.18
N GLY A 609 -2.82 3.03 45.99
CA GLY A 609 -4.23 2.81 45.70
C GLY A 609 -5.05 4.09 45.47
N ARG A 610 -4.41 5.27 45.36
CA ARG A 610 -5.07 6.55 45.10
C ARG A 610 -5.36 6.72 43.61
N ASP A 611 -6.40 7.48 43.30
CA ASP A 611 -6.79 7.71 41.91
C ASP A 611 -5.79 8.59 41.15
N VAL A 612 -5.47 8.15 39.94
CA VAL A 612 -4.76 8.90 38.90
C VAL A 612 -5.73 9.10 37.74
N ARG A 613 -6.22 10.33 37.56
CA ARG A 613 -7.31 10.64 36.61
C ARG A 613 -6.78 11.34 35.36
N ILE A 614 -7.07 10.78 34.21
CA ILE A 614 -6.65 11.28 32.90
C ILE A 614 -7.88 11.80 32.15
N PRO A 615 -7.87 13.04 31.62
CA PRO A 615 -6.80 14.05 31.67
C PRO A 615 -6.86 14.96 32.91
N GLN A 616 -7.80 14.75 33.85
CA GLN A 616 -8.15 15.73 34.89
C GLN A 616 -6.95 16.15 35.75
N ASP A 617 -6.07 15.22 36.08
CA ASP A 617 -4.89 15.49 36.91
C ASP A 617 -3.79 16.28 36.17
N PHE A 618 -3.93 16.52 34.86
CA PHE A 618 -3.09 17.47 34.12
C PHE A 618 -3.56 18.93 34.23
N GLY A 619 -4.71 19.19 34.87
CA GLY A 619 -5.20 20.54 35.14
C GLY A 619 -5.46 21.38 33.89
N GLY A 620 -5.97 20.75 32.81
CA GLY A 620 -6.24 21.42 31.54
C GLY A 620 -5.00 21.76 30.69
N LYS A 621 -3.81 21.31 31.11
CA LYS A 621 -2.57 21.41 30.33
C LYS A 621 -2.34 20.13 29.52
N MET A 622 -1.52 20.22 28.47
CA MET A 622 -1.06 19.02 27.77
C MET A 622 -0.31 18.08 28.72
N GLY A 623 -0.41 16.77 28.49
CA GLY A 623 0.19 15.74 29.34
C GLY A 623 0.74 14.58 28.53
N GLY A 624 1.81 13.96 29.02
CA GLY A 624 2.40 12.74 28.49
C GLY A 624 1.88 11.51 29.23
N ILE A 625 1.66 10.42 28.50
CA ILE A 625 1.40 9.09 29.09
C ILE A 625 2.30 8.07 28.42
N VAL A 626 2.99 7.26 29.20
CA VAL A 626 3.82 6.16 28.70
C VAL A 626 3.24 4.86 29.25
N PHE A 627 2.62 4.05 28.39
CA PHE A 627 2.15 2.73 28.78
C PHE A 627 3.30 1.73 28.71
N VAL A 628 3.46 0.93 29.76
CA VAL A 628 4.58 0.01 29.93
C VAL A 628 4.04 -1.35 30.33
N GLU A 629 4.33 -2.36 29.54
CA GLU A 629 4.29 -3.73 30.04
C GLU A 629 5.67 -4.10 30.58
N PRO A 630 5.81 -4.42 31.88
CA PRO A 630 7.05 -4.93 32.43
C PRO A 630 7.45 -6.27 31.77
N PRO A 631 8.66 -6.39 31.19
CA PRO A 631 9.14 -7.67 30.69
C PRO A 631 9.37 -8.67 31.82
N GLU A 632 9.04 -9.94 31.56
CA GLU A 632 9.30 -11.04 32.49
C GLU A 632 10.82 -11.26 32.66
N ASP A 633 11.57 -11.30 31.55
CA ASP A 633 13.03 -11.45 31.56
C ASP A 633 13.75 -10.22 32.12
N ALA A 634 14.73 -10.44 33.01
CA ALA A 634 15.44 -9.36 33.69
C ALA A 634 16.30 -8.50 32.75
N SER A 635 16.87 -9.08 31.69
CA SER A 635 17.69 -8.36 30.72
C SER A 635 16.83 -7.47 29.83
N ASP A 636 15.67 -7.97 29.39
CA ASP A 636 14.68 -7.17 28.66
C ASP A 636 14.08 -6.08 29.55
N ARG A 637 13.87 -6.37 30.85
CA ARG A 637 13.40 -5.39 31.82
C ARG A 637 14.37 -4.22 31.98
N ALA A 638 15.67 -4.49 32.08
CA ALA A 638 16.71 -3.46 32.16
C ALA A 638 16.75 -2.58 30.90
N VAL A 639 16.47 -3.15 29.72
CA VAL A 639 16.33 -2.38 28.47
C VAL A 639 15.06 -1.53 28.50
N CYS A 640 13.92 -2.10 28.94
CA CYS A 640 12.65 -1.39 29.07
C CYS A 640 12.75 -0.20 30.03
N VAL A 641 13.38 -0.36 31.20
CA VAL A 641 13.64 0.72 32.18
C VAL A 641 14.37 1.90 31.53
N LYS A 642 15.39 1.65 30.70
CA LYS A 642 16.12 2.70 29.97
C LYS A 642 15.19 3.46 29.02
N HIS A 643 14.29 2.76 28.32
CA HIS A 643 13.35 3.40 27.40
C HIS A 643 12.28 4.22 28.13
N VAL A 644 11.72 3.69 29.23
CA VAL A 644 10.78 4.41 30.09
C VAL A 644 11.41 5.71 30.58
N LYS A 645 12.62 5.63 31.13
CA LYS A 645 13.38 6.79 31.59
C LYS A 645 13.60 7.80 30.47
N ASN A 646 14.05 7.36 29.30
CA ASN A 646 14.29 8.24 28.15
C ASN A 646 13.02 9.00 27.72
N PHE A 647 11.88 8.31 27.61
CA PHE A 647 10.63 8.95 27.21
C PHE A 647 10.09 9.88 28.30
N ALA A 648 10.06 9.44 29.55
CA ALA A 648 9.61 10.26 30.67
C ALA A 648 10.47 11.53 30.81
N ASP A 649 11.80 11.38 30.77
CA ASP A 649 12.73 12.51 30.84
C ASP A 649 12.56 13.46 29.66
N GLN A 650 12.17 12.98 28.47
CA GLN A 650 11.93 13.85 27.32
C GLN A 650 10.69 14.73 27.53
N PHE A 651 9.59 14.19 28.07
CA PHE A 651 8.43 14.99 28.47
C PHE A 651 8.80 16.01 29.55
N SER A 652 9.47 15.55 30.62
CA SER A 652 9.86 16.39 31.76
C SER A 652 10.84 17.49 31.35
N ARG A 653 11.82 17.20 30.46
CA ARG A 653 12.74 18.20 29.88
C ARG A 653 12.05 19.30 29.10
N GLN A 654 10.86 19.02 28.59
CA GLN A 654 10.01 19.97 27.89
C GLN A 654 8.97 20.60 28.82
N GLY A 655 8.99 20.34 30.13
CA GLY A 655 8.03 20.91 31.09
C GLY A 655 6.60 20.40 30.92
N VAL A 656 6.43 19.21 30.33
CA VAL A 656 5.13 18.54 30.18
C VAL A 656 5.02 17.46 31.27
N PRO A 657 3.96 17.48 32.12
CA PRO A 657 3.77 16.44 33.13
C PRO A 657 3.55 15.08 32.46
N VAL A 658 4.15 14.03 33.02
CA VAL A 658 4.08 12.67 32.47
C VAL A 658 3.62 11.65 33.51
N ILE A 659 2.73 10.76 33.09
CA ILE A 659 2.29 9.57 33.83
C ILE A 659 2.88 8.33 33.15
N VAL A 660 3.53 7.47 33.92
CA VAL A 660 3.91 6.13 33.45
C VAL A 660 2.88 5.13 33.96
N ALA A 661 2.15 4.52 33.03
CA ALA A 661 1.05 3.60 33.30
C ALA A 661 1.50 2.15 33.07
N PHE A 662 1.72 1.41 34.15
CA PHE A 662 2.16 0.02 34.12
C PHE A 662 0.98 -0.93 33.88
N LEU A 663 1.15 -1.83 32.92
CA LEU A 663 0.20 -2.87 32.50
C LEU A 663 0.44 -4.17 33.28
N SER A 664 0.71 -4.06 34.57
CA SER A 664 0.95 -5.18 35.48
C SER A 664 0.28 -4.91 36.82
N GLU A 665 -0.18 -5.97 37.47
CA GLU A 665 -0.68 -5.94 38.85
C GLU A 665 0.40 -6.32 39.88
N ASP A 666 1.59 -6.72 39.43
CA ASP A 666 2.75 -6.99 40.29
C ASP A 666 3.36 -5.67 40.80
N THR A 667 2.97 -5.28 42.00
CA THR A 667 3.43 -4.05 42.65
C THR A 667 4.92 -4.04 42.92
N ASP A 668 5.54 -5.18 43.18
CA ASP A 668 6.94 -5.26 43.57
C ASP A 668 7.84 -5.08 42.36
N THR A 669 7.51 -5.73 41.24
CA THR A 669 8.17 -5.48 39.96
C THR A 669 8.04 -4.01 39.54
N VAL A 670 6.84 -3.42 39.69
CA VAL A 670 6.63 -2.01 39.33
C VAL A 670 7.44 -1.06 40.23
N LYS A 671 7.47 -1.29 41.55
CA LYS A 671 8.31 -0.52 42.48
C LYS A 671 9.79 -0.56 42.10
N SER A 672 10.33 -1.75 41.83
CA SER A 672 11.72 -1.92 41.38
C SER A 672 12.01 -1.11 40.12
N MET A 673 11.14 -1.19 39.11
CA MET A 673 11.34 -0.43 37.86
C MET A 673 11.31 1.09 38.09
N ILE A 674 10.44 1.58 38.97
CA ILE A 674 10.34 3.01 39.29
C ILE A 674 11.62 3.50 39.98
N GLU A 675 12.12 2.74 40.95
CA GLU A 675 13.37 3.04 41.66
C GLU A 675 14.54 3.15 40.68
N GLU A 676 14.65 2.20 39.73
CA GLU A 676 15.70 2.21 38.70
C GLU A 676 15.56 3.38 37.71
N CYS A 677 14.34 3.80 37.38
CA CYS A 677 14.11 4.95 36.50
C CYS A 677 14.50 6.29 37.16
N GLY A 678 14.45 6.39 38.49
CA GLY A 678 14.79 7.60 39.25
C GLY A 678 13.66 8.61 39.43
N GLY A 679 12.40 8.21 39.22
CA GLY A 679 11.21 8.92 39.72
C GLY A 679 10.84 10.28 39.09
N SER A 680 11.28 10.58 37.86
CA SER A 680 10.95 11.85 37.16
C SER A 680 9.50 11.97 36.66
N PHE A 681 8.61 11.08 37.09
CA PHE A 681 7.24 10.92 36.60
C PHE A 681 6.28 10.44 37.68
N ARG A 682 4.96 10.59 37.46
CA ARG A 682 3.93 9.97 38.32
C ARG A 682 3.66 8.54 37.82
N ALA A 683 3.77 7.55 38.71
CA ALA A 683 3.45 6.16 38.37
C ALA A 683 1.97 5.86 38.57
N ALA A 684 1.42 5.00 37.71
CA ALA A 684 0.08 4.45 37.81
C ALA A 684 0.07 2.98 37.38
N MET A 685 -0.83 2.19 37.95
CA MET A 685 -1.13 0.81 37.61
C MET A 685 -2.49 0.78 36.90
N VAL A 686 -2.53 0.13 35.74
CA VAL A 686 -3.75 -0.04 34.96
C VAL A 686 -4.53 -1.23 35.50
N PRO A 687 -5.78 -1.06 35.98
CA PRO A 687 -6.57 -2.16 36.53
C PRO A 687 -6.76 -3.28 35.50
N GLY A 688 -6.51 -4.54 35.90
CA GLY A 688 -6.56 -5.69 34.98
C GLY A 688 -5.40 -5.76 33.98
N GLY A 689 -4.40 -4.88 34.09
CA GLY A 689 -3.20 -4.88 33.24
C GLY A 689 -3.53 -4.86 31.74
N LEU A 690 -3.00 -5.84 31.01
CA LEU A 690 -3.22 -6.01 29.57
C LEU A 690 -4.66 -6.35 29.16
N GLU A 691 -5.44 -6.97 30.06
CA GLU A 691 -6.83 -7.33 29.79
C GLU A 691 -7.77 -6.11 29.86
N ASN A 692 -7.27 -4.97 30.31
CA ASN A 692 -8.05 -3.74 30.32
C ASN A 692 -8.50 -3.38 28.89
N PRO A 693 -9.82 -3.22 28.63
CA PRO A 693 -10.32 -2.89 27.29
C PRO A 693 -9.70 -1.63 26.67
N LEU A 694 -9.25 -0.69 27.51
CA LEU A 694 -8.55 0.51 27.07
C LEU A 694 -7.26 0.20 26.32
N VAL A 695 -6.49 -0.81 26.75
CA VAL A 695 -5.22 -1.22 26.13
C VAL A 695 -5.46 -1.60 24.68
N ARG A 696 -6.47 -2.45 24.45
CA ARG A 696 -6.90 -2.87 23.11
C ARG A 696 -7.40 -1.69 22.26
N ARG A 697 -8.25 -0.82 22.84
CA ARG A 697 -8.78 0.37 22.16
C ARG A 697 -7.68 1.30 21.67
N LEU A 698 -6.63 1.46 22.49
CA LEU A 698 -5.47 2.29 22.16
C LEU A 698 -4.51 1.63 21.17
N GLY A 699 -4.66 0.33 20.91
CA GLY A 699 -3.78 -0.43 20.03
C GLY A 699 -2.44 -0.81 20.68
N ILE A 700 -2.40 -0.88 22.00
CA ILE A 700 -1.24 -1.33 22.77
C ILE A 700 -1.24 -2.86 22.80
N LEU A 701 -0.09 -3.50 22.52
CA LEU A 701 0.00 -4.95 22.34
C LEU A 701 0.98 -5.60 23.33
N SER A 702 0.75 -6.86 23.66
CA SER A 702 1.42 -7.61 24.75
C SER A 702 2.81 -8.12 24.38
N SER A 703 3.26 -7.86 23.16
CA SER A 703 4.60 -8.18 22.67
C SER A 703 5.33 -6.91 22.22
N ASP A 704 4.90 -5.75 22.71
CA ASP A 704 5.57 -4.48 22.47
C ASP A 704 6.85 -4.42 23.31
N ARG A 705 8.00 -4.40 22.63
CA ARG A 705 9.33 -4.42 23.26
C ARG A 705 9.79 -3.04 23.75
N ILE A 706 9.07 -2.00 23.36
CA ILE A 706 9.34 -0.61 23.74
C ILE A 706 8.05 -0.05 24.37
N PRO A 707 8.13 0.82 25.39
CA PRO A 707 6.96 1.51 25.91
C PRO A 707 6.16 2.26 24.84
N ASN A 708 4.87 2.44 25.06
CA ASN A 708 3.95 3.11 24.14
C ASN A 708 3.68 4.56 24.62
N PRO A 709 4.36 5.59 24.06
CA PRO A 709 4.15 6.98 24.45
C PRO A 709 2.95 7.61 23.73
N PHE A 710 2.20 8.41 24.48
CA PHE A 710 1.09 9.24 24.03
C PHE A 710 1.29 10.68 24.50
N LEU A 711 0.98 11.64 23.64
CA LEU A 711 0.85 13.06 23.98
C LEU A 711 -0.62 13.44 23.90
N LEU A 712 -1.15 14.05 24.96
CA LEU A 712 -2.52 14.50 25.06
C LEU A 712 -2.63 16.01 25.07
N HIS A 713 -3.70 16.52 24.47
CA HIS A 713 -4.23 17.85 24.74
C HIS A 713 -4.81 17.94 26.17
N GLY A 714 -5.06 19.15 26.65
CA GLY A 714 -5.59 19.37 28.01
C GLY A 714 -7.00 18.84 28.26
N ASP A 715 -7.74 18.56 27.20
CA ASP A 715 -9.07 17.92 27.21
C ASP A 715 -9.00 16.39 27.07
N GLY A 716 -7.80 15.81 26.98
CA GLY A 716 -7.56 14.39 26.83
C GLY A 716 -7.63 13.88 25.39
N ALA A 717 -7.85 14.76 24.39
CA ALA A 717 -7.70 14.38 23.00
C ALA A 717 -6.26 13.95 22.72
N ILE A 718 -6.07 12.85 21.98
CA ILE A 718 -4.76 12.34 21.63
C ILE A 718 -4.19 13.23 20.52
N ALA A 719 -3.07 13.88 20.78
CA ALA A 719 -2.35 14.72 19.80
C ALA A 719 -1.37 13.89 18.96
N TRP A 720 -0.67 12.96 19.61
CA TRP A 720 0.33 12.11 18.99
C TRP A 720 0.51 10.81 19.78
N TRP A 721 0.86 9.73 19.09
CA TRP A 721 1.25 8.45 19.70
C TRP A 721 2.04 7.61 18.69
N ILE A 722 2.76 6.60 19.20
CA ILE A 722 3.35 5.52 18.40
C ILE A 722 3.26 4.20 19.16
N SER A 723 3.08 3.08 18.46
CA SER A 723 3.07 1.76 19.10
C SER A 723 4.46 1.38 19.60
N GLY A 724 4.52 0.44 20.53
CA GLY A 724 5.77 -0.11 21.08
C GLY A 724 6.48 -1.11 20.16
N LEU A 725 6.21 -1.08 18.85
CA LEU A 725 6.85 -1.97 17.87
C LEU A 725 8.33 -1.63 17.74
N SER A 726 9.23 -2.57 17.97
CA SER A 726 10.62 -2.32 17.63
C SER A 726 10.86 -2.47 16.13
N TYR A 727 11.44 -1.45 15.51
CA TYR A 727 12.03 -1.55 14.18
C TYR A 727 13.23 -0.62 14.02
N THR A 728 14.04 -0.87 13.00
CA THR A 728 15.18 -0.01 12.68
C THR A 728 14.80 1.07 11.68
N VAL A 729 15.10 2.33 12.00
CA VAL A 729 14.99 3.48 11.09
C VAL A 729 16.39 4.00 10.84
N ASP A 730 16.93 3.81 9.63
CA ASP A 730 18.27 4.32 9.30
C ASP A 730 19.33 3.91 10.35
N ARG A 731 19.37 2.61 10.69
CA ARG A 731 20.27 2.06 11.73
C ARG A 731 20.08 2.63 13.13
N SER A 732 19.14 3.56 13.29
CA SER A 732 18.72 4.09 14.57
C SER A 732 17.55 3.23 15.03
N PRO A 733 17.67 2.57 16.17
CA PRO A 733 16.53 1.93 16.80
C PRO A 733 15.34 2.92 16.96
N MET A 734 14.10 2.43 16.81
CA MET A 734 12.90 3.28 16.81
C MET A 734 12.84 4.20 18.02
N GLU A 735 13.27 3.76 19.21
CA GLU A 735 13.21 4.53 20.44
C GLU A 735 13.89 5.89 20.35
N GLY A 736 14.98 6.01 19.59
CA GLY A 736 15.66 7.29 19.38
C GLY A 736 14.81 8.25 18.55
N SER A 737 14.10 7.70 17.55
CA SER A 737 13.18 8.47 16.71
C SER A 737 11.90 8.82 17.47
N ALA A 738 11.37 7.91 18.29
CA ALA A 738 10.19 8.14 19.13
C ALA A 738 10.46 9.21 20.20
N SER A 739 11.62 9.17 20.86
CA SER A 739 12.03 10.21 21.83
C SER A 739 12.13 11.59 21.16
N ALA A 740 12.77 11.69 19.99
CA ALA A 740 12.80 12.94 19.23
C ALA A 740 11.39 13.42 18.86
N ALA A 741 10.52 12.51 18.42
CA ALA A 741 9.14 12.82 18.04
C ALA A 741 8.29 13.36 19.20
N ILE A 742 8.52 12.92 20.45
CA ILE A 742 7.87 13.51 21.64
C ILE A 742 8.18 15.01 21.71
N GLY A 743 9.45 15.39 21.64
CA GLY A 743 9.86 16.80 21.69
C GLY A 743 9.27 17.63 20.54
N ILE A 744 9.36 17.09 19.32
CA ILE A 744 8.83 17.74 18.11
C ILE A 744 7.32 18.00 18.22
N ASN A 745 6.53 17.02 18.71
CA ASN A 745 5.09 17.18 18.82
C ASN A 745 4.67 18.12 19.95
N ILE A 746 5.41 18.18 21.06
CA ILE A 746 5.20 19.19 22.10
C ILE A 746 5.38 20.60 21.54
N GLU A 747 6.47 20.83 20.80
CA GLU A 747 6.74 22.11 20.14
C GLU A 747 5.70 22.43 19.06
N LYS A 748 5.24 21.42 18.32
CA LYS A 748 4.15 21.57 17.35
C LYS A 748 2.87 22.06 18.03
N LEU A 749 2.45 21.46 19.15
CA LEU A 749 1.25 21.89 19.88
C LEU A 749 1.36 23.31 20.44
N ARG A 750 2.55 23.70 20.94
CA ARG A 750 2.83 25.08 21.38
C ARG A 750 2.69 26.05 20.22
N THR A 751 3.28 25.70 19.09
CA THR A 751 3.27 26.51 17.88
C THR A 751 1.87 26.65 17.30
N ASP A 752 1.07 25.58 17.26
CA ASP A 752 -0.34 25.61 16.85
C ASP A 752 -1.16 26.60 17.69
N ARG A 753 -0.96 26.57 19.01
CA ARG A 753 -1.62 27.51 19.93
C ARG A 753 -1.18 28.95 19.67
N ALA A 754 0.09 29.18 19.36
CA ALA A 754 0.60 30.52 19.03
C ALA A 754 0.03 31.07 17.71
N PHE A 755 -0.29 30.19 16.75
CA PHE A 755 -0.94 30.55 15.49
C PHE A 755 -2.45 30.78 15.60
N GLN A 756 -3.12 30.27 16.64
CA GLN A 756 -4.57 30.36 16.79
C GLN A 756 -5.12 31.80 16.68
N PRO A 757 -4.52 32.84 17.30
CA PRO A 757 -5.02 34.21 17.12
C PRO A 757 -4.86 34.74 15.69
N LEU A 758 -3.80 34.32 14.98
CA LEU A 758 -3.57 34.69 13.59
C LEU A 758 -4.66 34.13 12.68
N GLU A 759 -5.04 32.86 12.89
CA GLU A 759 -6.15 32.21 12.18
C GLU A 759 -7.49 32.90 12.42
N GLN A 760 -7.70 33.42 13.64
CA GLN A 760 -8.91 34.13 14.02
C GLN A 760 -8.94 35.59 13.54
N GLY A 761 -7.86 36.09 12.95
CA GLY A 761 -7.72 37.49 12.53
C GLY A 761 -7.45 38.47 13.68
N ASP A 762 -7.18 37.98 14.90
CA ASP A 762 -6.74 38.81 16.03
C ASP A 762 -5.23 39.08 15.91
N PHE A 763 -4.89 40.00 15.02
CA PHE A 763 -3.49 40.27 14.67
C PHE A 763 -2.67 40.84 15.83
N LYS A 764 -3.27 41.63 16.73
CA LYS A 764 -2.55 42.16 17.91
C LYS A 764 -2.11 41.04 18.82
N ARG A 765 -3.03 40.12 19.13
CA ARG A 765 -2.73 38.95 19.95
C ARG A 765 -1.79 37.99 19.22
N ALA A 766 -1.91 37.85 17.90
CA ALA A 766 -1.01 37.03 17.11
C ALA A 766 0.45 37.50 17.19
N VAL A 767 0.70 38.81 17.09
CA VAL A 767 2.06 39.38 17.25
C VAL A 767 2.63 39.04 18.63
N LEU A 768 1.84 39.20 19.70
CA LEU A 768 2.25 38.87 21.07
C LEU A 768 2.56 37.37 21.20
N SER A 769 1.61 36.51 20.85
CA SER A 769 1.74 35.06 20.97
C SER A 769 2.91 34.48 20.16
N LEU A 770 3.20 35.04 18.98
CA LEU A 770 4.32 34.61 18.14
C LEU A 770 5.66 35.23 18.56
N SER A 771 5.65 36.26 19.42
CA SER A 771 6.86 36.91 19.96
C SER A 771 7.26 36.42 21.35
N GLU A 772 6.31 35.93 22.15
CA GLU A 772 6.59 35.29 23.44
C GLU A 772 7.44 34.03 23.22
N GLN A 773 8.75 34.14 23.45
CA GLN A 773 9.62 32.96 23.55
C GLN A 773 9.62 32.44 24.99
N LEU A 774 9.43 31.12 25.13
CA LEU A 774 10.40 30.34 25.89
C LEU A 774 11.63 30.19 24.98
N PRO A 775 12.86 30.50 25.45
CA PRO A 775 14.03 30.42 24.58
C PRO A 775 14.21 28.98 24.10
N PRO A 776 14.37 28.74 22.78
CA PRO A 776 14.61 27.41 22.28
C PRO A 776 15.98 26.94 22.79
N LYS A 777 16.06 25.67 23.18
CA LYS A 777 17.36 25.02 23.35
C LYS A 777 18.09 25.00 22.02
N VAL A 778 19.40 25.22 22.05
CA VAL A 778 20.27 25.16 20.86
C VAL A 778 20.04 23.82 20.15
N GLY A 779 19.52 23.86 18.92
CA GLY A 779 19.26 22.67 18.10
C GLY A 779 17.82 22.15 18.06
N GLU A 780 16.86 22.79 18.74
CA GLU A 780 15.45 22.35 18.82
C GLU A 780 14.41 23.33 18.23
N ASP A 781 14.83 24.47 17.63
CA ASP A 781 13.88 25.44 17.05
C ASP A 781 13.47 25.08 15.61
N TYR A 782 12.49 24.19 15.49
CA TYR A 782 12.05 23.67 14.19
C TYR A 782 11.20 24.67 13.37
N TRP A 783 10.55 25.62 14.03
CA TRP A 783 9.48 26.44 13.45
C TRP A 783 9.79 27.95 13.49
N THR A 784 11.04 28.35 13.71
CA THR A 784 11.45 29.77 13.77
C THR A 784 10.99 30.56 12.55
N ALA A 785 11.29 30.04 11.36
CA ALA A 785 10.97 30.71 10.11
C ALA A 785 9.45 30.87 9.92
N ASP A 786 8.69 29.82 10.25
CA ASP A 786 7.23 29.81 10.18
C ASP A 786 6.62 30.84 11.16
N ARG A 787 7.15 30.94 12.38
CA ARG A 787 6.71 31.93 13.37
C ARG A 787 6.97 33.36 12.92
N PHE A 788 8.16 33.65 12.39
CA PHE A 788 8.47 34.97 11.84
C PHE A 788 7.58 35.31 10.66
N GLN A 789 7.32 34.36 9.75
CA GLN A 789 6.37 34.57 8.67
C GLN A 789 4.97 34.84 9.19
N GLY A 790 4.50 34.08 10.18
CA GLY A 790 3.22 34.32 10.86
C GLY A 790 3.13 35.72 11.46
N ARG A 791 4.19 36.16 12.13
CA ARG A 791 4.26 37.50 12.73
C ARG A 791 4.25 38.59 11.66
N ALA A 792 4.97 38.40 10.56
CA ALA A 792 4.92 39.30 9.41
C ALA A 792 3.49 39.42 8.86
N LEU A 793 2.77 38.31 8.70
CA LEU A 793 1.36 38.33 8.25
C LEU A 793 0.45 39.03 9.27
N ALA A 794 0.67 38.85 10.57
CA ALA A 794 -0.06 39.58 11.61
C ALA A 794 0.19 41.10 11.49
N GLN A 795 1.44 41.52 11.32
CA GLN A 795 1.81 42.92 11.13
C GLN A 795 1.21 43.51 9.84
N MET A 796 1.17 42.75 8.75
CA MET A 796 0.42 43.12 7.54
C MET A 796 -1.06 43.35 7.83
N GLY A 797 -1.69 42.49 8.65
CA GLY A 797 -3.07 42.65 9.11
C GLY A 797 -3.28 43.92 9.95
N LEU A 798 -2.29 44.31 10.74
CA LEU A 798 -2.26 45.59 11.48
C LEU A 798 -1.89 46.79 10.60
N LYS A 799 -1.49 46.55 9.33
CA LYS A 799 -0.94 47.54 8.40
C LYS A 799 0.37 48.19 8.89
N ASP A 800 1.09 47.53 9.79
CA ASP A 800 2.46 47.91 10.15
C ASP A 800 3.45 47.27 9.16
N TRP A 801 3.59 47.91 8.01
CA TRP A 801 4.39 47.39 6.91
C TRP A 801 5.89 47.37 7.20
N ALA A 802 6.38 48.25 8.07
CA ALA A 802 7.79 48.30 8.44
C ALA A 802 8.17 47.12 9.36
N ALA A 803 7.33 46.84 10.38
CA ALA A 803 7.49 45.66 11.21
C ALA A 803 7.33 44.37 10.40
N ALA A 804 6.33 44.33 9.49
CA ALA A 804 6.13 43.19 8.61
C ALA A 804 7.35 42.89 7.73
N LEU A 805 8.02 43.92 7.19
CA LEU A 805 9.24 43.75 6.40
C LEU A 805 10.38 43.15 7.23
N THR A 806 10.57 43.65 8.45
CA THR A 806 11.59 43.15 9.37
C THR A 806 11.38 41.66 9.67
N ASP A 807 10.13 41.27 9.92
CA ASP A 807 9.77 39.89 10.25
C ASP A 807 9.89 38.94 9.05
N ILE A 808 9.48 39.38 7.86
CA ILE A 808 9.59 38.51 6.68
C ILE A 808 11.04 38.29 6.25
N ASP A 809 11.91 39.29 6.38
CA ASP A 809 13.34 39.13 6.14
C ASP A 809 14.00 38.20 7.18
N ALA A 810 13.57 38.26 8.44
CA ALA A 810 14.00 37.32 9.48
C ALA A 810 13.53 35.89 9.18
N ALA A 811 12.30 35.72 8.69
CA ALA A 811 11.76 34.42 8.28
C ALA A 811 12.58 33.80 7.14
N MET A 812 12.87 34.57 6.10
CA MET A 812 13.67 34.12 4.95
C MET A 812 15.10 33.76 5.35
N THR A 813 15.74 34.59 6.18
CA THR A 813 17.09 34.33 6.71
C THR A 813 17.13 33.04 7.53
N SER A 814 16.16 32.85 8.42
CA SER A 814 16.04 31.64 9.23
C SER A 814 15.85 30.41 8.34
N ARG A 815 14.94 30.47 7.35
CA ARG A 815 14.70 29.35 6.43
C ARG A 815 15.94 28.97 5.62
N GLN A 816 16.73 29.95 5.19
CA GLN A 816 17.97 29.70 4.46
C GLN A 816 19.04 29.06 5.35
N SER A 817 19.11 29.43 6.64
CA SER A 817 20.11 28.92 7.58
C SER A 817 19.95 27.41 7.90
N VAL A 818 18.72 26.90 7.90
CA VAL A 818 18.41 25.50 8.22
C VAL A 818 18.38 24.60 6.99
N SER A 819 18.41 25.18 5.79
CA SER A 819 18.36 24.42 4.54
C SER A 819 19.69 23.71 4.25
N ARG A 820 19.66 22.38 4.23
CA ARG A 820 20.76 21.51 3.76
C ARG A 820 21.09 21.67 2.27
N ASN A 821 20.13 22.09 1.45
CA ASN A 821 20.35 22.34 0.03
C ASN A 821 20.05 23.81 -0.26
N LYS A 822 21.10 24.64 -0.27
CA LYS A 822 21.01 26.08 -0.50
C LYS A 822 20.42 26.47 -1.87
N LYS A 823 20.33 25.53 -2.81
CA LYS A 823 19.74 25.72 -4.15
C LYS A 823 18.32 25.16 -4.28
N ALA A 824 17.83 24.41 -3.29
CA ALA A 824 16.47 23.86 -3.33
C ALA A 824 15.44 24.94 -3.00
N MET A 825 14.44 25.08 -3.88
CA MET A 825 13.32 26.01 -3.72
C MET A 825 12.17 25.31 -2.99
N SER A 826 11.41 26.05 -2.18
CA SER A 826 10.27 25.53 -1.40
C SER A 826 9.03 26.39 -1.53
N LEU A 827 7.86 25.77 -1.30
CA LEU A 827 6.60 26.50 -1.29
C LEU A 827 6.61 27.61 -0.23
N GLY A 828 7.06 27.31 1.00
CA GLY A 828 7.22 28.32 2.05
C GLY A 828 8.09 29.51 1.65
N GLN A 829 9.21 29.29 0.94
CA GLN A 829 10.04 30.40 0.43
C GLN A 829 9.29 31.22 -0.61
N ALA A 830 8.61 30.59 -1.57
CA ALA A 830 7.81 31.30 -2.57
C ALA A 830 6.70 32.13 -1.89
N GLU A 831 6.03 31.58 -0.87
CA GLU A 831 5.01 32.29 -0.09
C GLU A 831 5.60 33.46 0.73
N MET A 832 6.84 33.34 1.23
CA MET A 832 7.55 34.46 1.87
C MET A 832 7.87 35.57 0.86
N HIS A 833 8.34 35.23 -0.34
CA HIS A 833 8.58 36.20 -1.42
C HIS A 833 7.28 36.91 -1.84
N PHE A 834 6.16 36.20 -1.95
CA PHE A 834 4.85 36.81 -2.21
C PHE A 834 4.45 37.81 -1.12
N ALA A 835 4.60 37.44 0.16
CA ALA A 835 4.31 38.34 1.27
C ALA A 835 5.21 39.58 1.25
N LYS A 836 6.52 39.40 1.03
CA LYS A 836 7.50 40.48 0.95
C LYS A 836 7.21 41.44 -0.21
N ALA A 837 6.85 40.93 -1.38
CA ALA A 837 6.43 41.75 -2.52
C ALA A 837 5.25 42.66 -2.15
N THR A 838 4.23 42.11 -1.49
CA THR A 838 3.06 42.88 -1.03
C THR A 838 3.46 43.95 -0.01
N ILE A 839 4.34 43.62 0.95
CA ILE A 839 4.84 44.57 1.96
C ILE A 839 5.62 45.72 1.31
N LEU A 840 6.57 45.41 0.41
CA LEU A 840 7.39 46.41 -0.28
C LEU A 840 6.54 47.37 -1.12
N LYS A 841 5.53 46.85 -1.81
CA LYS A 841 4.58 47.67 -2.56
C LYS A 841 3.83 48.65 -1.66
N LYS A 842 3.42 48.21 -0.46
CA LYS A 842 2.75 49.09 0.53
C LYS A 842 3.69 50.13 1.14
N LEU A 843 4.99 49.89 1.11
CA LEU A 843 6.03 50.85 1.49
C LEU A 843 6.48 51.77 0.34
N GLY A 844 5.89 51.67 -0.87
CA GLY A 844 6.26 52.48 -2.03
C GLY A 844 7.56 52.04 -2.73
N ARG A 845 8.03 50.80 -2.48
CA ARG A 845 9.25 50.23 -3.08
C ARG A 845 8.90 49.36 -4.29
N ASP A 846 8.23 49.94 -5.28
CA ASP A 846 7.59 49.19 -6.38
C ASP A 846 8.55 48.32 -7.20
N LYS A 847 9.77 48.79 -7.49
CA LYS A 847 10.77 48.02 -8.26
C LYS A 847 11.19 46.74 -7.53
N GLU A 848 11.40 46.85 -6.21
CA GLU A 848 11.80 45.72 -5.38
C GLU A 848 10.62 44.77 -5.16
N ALA A 849 9.41 45.31 -5.02
CA ALA A 849 8.19 44.51 -4.96
C ALA A 849 8.00 43.65 -6.22
N GLU A 850 8.21 44.23 -7.41
CA GLU A 850 8.12 43.50 -8.68
C GLU A 850 9.17 42.39 -8.78
N GLN A 851 10.41 42.67 -8.36
CA GLN A 851 11.48 41.67 -8.34
C GLN A 851 11.17 40.49 -7.42
N GLU A 852 10.69 40.75 -6.20
CA GLU A 852 10.28 39.71 -5.25
C GLU A 852 9.07 38.91 -5.79
N ARG A 853 8.15 39.58 -6.48
CA ARG A 853 7.00 38.94 -7.13
C ARG A 853 7.44 38.00 -8.26
N THR A 854 8.32 38.45 -9.15
CA THR A 854 8.89 37.62 -10.22
C THR A 854 9.60 36.40 -9.64
N THR A 855 10.42 36.61 -8.60
CA THR A 855 11.13 35.51 -7.92
C THR A 855 10.15 34.47 -7.36
N ALA A 856 9.06 34.91 -6.71
CA ALA A 856 8.03 34.01 -6.20
C ALA A 856 7.35 33.21 -7.31
N GLU A 857 7.02 33.85 -8.44
CA GLU A 857 6.34 33.23 -9.59
C GLU A 857 7.26 32.24 -10.33
N GLU A 858 8.55 32.56 -10.48
CA GLU A 858 9.56 31.64 -11.02
C GLU A 858 9.73 30.41 -10.11
N GLN A 859 9.84 30.62 -8.80
CA GLN A 859 9.91 29.53 -7.83
C GLN A 859 8.66 28.65 -7.91
N PHE A 860 7.47 29.24 -7.92
CA PHE A 860 6.22 28.51 -8.00
C PHE A 860 6.09 27.72 -9.31
N THR A 861 6.45 28.31 -10.44
CA THR A 861 6.44 27.65 -11.76
C THR A 861 7.41 26.48 -11.81
N TRP A 862 8.64 26.68 -11.31
CA TRP A 862 9.62 25.60 -11.20
C TRP A 862 9.12 24.47 -10.30
N LEU A 863 8.48 24.82 -9.19
CA LEU A 863 7.86 23.86 -8.29
C LEU A 863 6.76 23.09 -9.04
N GLU A 864 5.84 23.72 -9.76
CA GLU A 864 4.79 23.04 -10.53
C GLU A 864 5.32 22.14 -11.64
N SER A 865 6.48 22.47 -12.22
CA SER A 865 7.09 21.69 -13.32
C SER A 865 7.95 20.50 -12.86
N GLN A 866 8.13 20.28 -11.55
CA GLN A 866 8.84 19.08 -11.06
C GLN A 866 7.89 17.87 -11.02
N PRO A 867 8.28 16.70 -11.56
CA PRO A 867 7.45 15.50 -11.49
C PRO A 867 7.21 15.07 -10.04
N SER A 868 5.97 14.68 -9.73
CA SER A 868 5.63 14.11 -8.43
C SER A 868 6.30 12.73 -8.28
N GLY A 869 7.20 12.63 -7.32
CA GLY A 869 8.06 11.51 -6.95
C GLY A 869 7.41 10.12 -6.93
N ASP A 870 8.26 9.20 -7.37
CA ASP A 870 8.71 8.04 -6.58
C ASP A 870 9.87 7.33 -7.31
N GLU A 871 10.13 7.60 -8.60
CA GLU A 871 11.20 6.92 -9.39
C GLU A 871 12.14 7.88 -10.16
N GLY A 872 12.43 9.06 -9.62
CA GLY A 872 13.44 9.97 -10.20
C GLY A 872 13.86 11.02 -9.18
N ASN A 873 15.14 11.39 -9.19
CA ASN A 873 15.85 12.15 -8.15
C ASN A 873 15.36 13.57 -7.81
N VAL A 874 14.07 13.90 -7.83
CA VAL A 874 13.52 15.10 -7.16
C VAL A 874 12.04 14.89 -6.85
N GLU A 875 11.68 14.75 -5.57
CA GLU A 875 10.39 15.27 -5.08
C GLU A 875 10.61 16.01 -3.76
N LYS A 876 10.00 17.19 -3.69
CA LYS A 876 9.99 18.16 -2.58
C LYS A 876 9.54 17.46 -1.29
N PRO A 877 10.19 17.71 -0.14
CA PRO A 877 10.22 19.04 0.49
C PRO A 877 11.64 19.62 0.49
N PRO A 878 11.83 20.93 0.76
CA PRO A 878 13.17 21.44 0.95
C PRO A 878 13.83 20.64 2.06
N SER A 879 15.08 20.25 1.80
CA SER A 879 16.11 20.04 2.82
C SER A 879 15.56 19.83 4.23
N TYR A 880 15.37 18.56 4.62
CA TYR A 880 15.05 18.17 5.98
C TYR A 880 15.77 19.08 6.98
N ALA A 881 15.02 19.70 7.90
CA ALA A 881 15.66 20.27 9.06
C ALA A 881 16.48 19.15 9.73
N ARG A 882 17.61 19.51 10.32
CA ARG A 882 18.43 18.60 11.12
C ARG A 882 17.48 17.74 11.99
N TYR A 883 17.67 16.43 12.02
CA TYR A 883 16.89 15.45 12.81
C TYR A 883 15.57 14.89 12.23
N GLY A 884 15.13 15.28 11.03
CA GLY A 884 14.02 14.61 10.32
C GLY A 884 12.64 15.26 10.50
N VAL A 885 12.61 16.56 10.81
CA VAL A 885 11.38 17.37 10.84
C VAL A 885 11.08 17.90 9.43
N PRO A 886 9.85 17.72 8.92
CA PRO A 886 9.46 18.24 7.62
C PRO A 886 9.38 19.78 7.66
N VAL A 887 10.02 20.42 6.69
CA VAL A 887 9.79 21.84 6.41
C VAL A 887 8.43 21.98 5.72
N GLY A 888 7.70 23.05 6.03
CA GLY A 888 6.45 23.40 5.36
C GLY A 888 5.18 22.87 6.02
N VAL A 889 5.25 22.40 7.27
CA VAL A 889 4.08 22.01 8.06
C VAL A 889 3.04 23.12 8.17
N PHE A 890 3.47 24.38 8.16
CA PHE A 890 2.60 25.55 8.26
C PHE A 890 2.39 26.30 6.93
N ASP A 891 3.00 25.84 5.83
CA ASP A 891 2.99 26.58 4.55
C ASP A 891 1.55 26.82 4.05
N ASP A 892 0.69 25.80 4.07
CA ASP A 892 -0.70 25.90 3.62
C ASP A 892 -1.54 26.82 4.52
N LEU A 893 -1.27 26.83 5.82
CA LEU A 893 -1.92 27.74 6.77
C LEU A 893 -1.53 29.19 6.45
N LEU A 894 -0.23 29.45 6.37
CA LEU A 894 0.32 30.79 6.14
C LEU A 894 -0.07 31.33 4.78
N LYS A 895 -0.10 30.48 3.75
CA LYS A 895 -0.63 30.80 2.42
C LYS A 895 -2.10 31.24 2.49
N ARG A 896 -2.97 30.47 3.17
CA ARG A 896 -4.39 30.83 3.31
C ARG A 896 -4.58 32.17 4.00
N ILE A 897 -3.83 32.43 5.07
CA ILE A 897 -3.87 33.71 5.79
C ILE A 897 -3.41 34.85 4.88
N ARG A 898 -2.27 34.70 4.20
CA ARG A 898 -1.76 35.70 3.26
C ARG A 898 -2.79 36.06 2.19
N LEU A 899 -3.39 35.06 1.55
CA LEU A 899 -4.40 35.26 0.51
C LEU A 899 -5.69 35.92 1.02
N ALA A 900 -5.97 35.86 2.32
CA ALA A 900 -7.11 36.54 2.95
C ALA A 900 -6.82 38.01 3.30
N LEU A 901 -5.54 38.45 3.28
CA LEU A 901 -5.16 39.82 3.65
C LEU A 901 -5.39 40.84 2.51
N PRO A 902 -5.71 42.11 2.82
CA PRO A 902 -5.98 43.12 1.79
C PRO A 902 -4.73 43.50 0.98
N GLY A 903 -4.81 43.43 -0.35
CA GLY A 903 -3.72 43.83 -1.27
C GLY A 903 -3.17 42.69 -2.12
N GLU A 904 -3.52 41.45 -1.82
CA GLU A 904 -3.29 40.29 -2.68
C GLU A 904 -4.44 40.23 -3.71
N GLY A 905 -4.14 40.54 -4.96
CA GLY A 905 -5.14 40.56 -6.03
C GLY A 905 -5.79 39.18 -6.21
N LYS A 906 -7.10 39.07 -5.95
CA LYS A 906 -7.92 38.01 -6.57
C LYS A 906 -7.87 38.21 -8.08
N LYS A 907 -6.91 37.59 -8.79
CA LYS A 907 -7.11 37.31 -10.21
C LYS A 907 -8.31 36.38 -10.28
N GLY A 908 -9.40 36.89 -10.84
CA GLY A 908 -10.64 36.15 -11.00
C GLY A 908 -10.37 34.82 -11.70
N LYS A 909 -10.97 33.75 -11.16
CA LYS A 909 -11.45 32.67 -12.00
C LYS A 909 -12.37 33.30 -13.04
N LYS A 910 -11.90 33.48 -14.28
CA LYS A 910 -12.81 33.33 -15.41
C LYS A 910 -13.22 31.87 -15.39
N ALA A 911 -14.52 31.65 -15.24
CA ALA A 911 -15.13 30.38 -15.54
C ALA A 911 -14.91 30.10 -17.03
N GLU A 912 -14.26 28.98 -17.33
CA GLU A 912 -14.46 28.13 -18.51
C GLU A 912 -13.87 26.75 -18.20
#